data_AF-A0A9P6RXN4-F1
#
_entry.id   AF-A0A9P6RXN4-F1
#
_cell.length_a   1.000
_cell.length_b   1.000
_cell.length_c   1.000
_cell.angle_alpha   90.00
_cell.angle_beta   90.00
_cell.angle_gamma   90.00
#
_symmetry.space_group_name_H-M   'P 1'
#
loop_
_entity.id
_entity.type
_entity.pdbx_description
1 polymer ?
#
loop_
_entity_poly.entity_id
_entity_poly.type
_entity_poly.pdbx_seq_one_letter_code
_entity_poly.pdbx_strand_id
1 'polypeptide(L)'
;MATSEMEQQHSSAHQRRSSGYDSHERTTATFSSSSSSSSSSSSGNTPLANSKGPKSRPVSTSSITATSFYTTSATSESSYSSTSGSSSSSPASASEWTKLESYAHGAVLLLIVIHILVAPFTKVEESFNLQATHDILNFGVSSESIKQASFQSSCYHFEHDRHLKSYDHLEFPGVVPRTFVGPLLLAIISWPILTIVRFVVPGTVIPRGILTQIVVRTVLGLFTFLGWHLLSQGVRHQFGRLTSVMFMVVSAAQFHWLFYAGRTLPNTFALALVNVAYSFWMQASAQTSRSVTKQHLMRMIDCLVLATVLFRSEIILLLGPIVLLELTMTRIGLWETVLEGLKAGVVSLMLAVDIDSYFWQQWIWAEGAVFWFNAVEGKSVAWGVSPWYTYWTNLLPKISGVALPLAIVAVVLEPRFRRYILPAGAFVGMYSFLGHKEWRFVVYVVPILNLGAAITLAWILKRKTLAYRALAVVLFGLLGLSFMLSFAQSLISSLNYPGGHALRRLHELELRRFSAATVHIDGAAAETGCSRFGEIGSVLTKLNQNPWSYSKDESHTDRHDYLKYTHLLTSQPEFHKYDFQILEQVDGFAGIERVPLGQIKSSCPAAFSRVAGDLVSDGLSAAVKQVWKECSPVQIRTEGRIWIMRRFGAE
;
A
#
# COMPACT_ATOMS: atom_id res chain seq x y z
N MET A 1 -15.01 5.43 -9.69
CA MET A 1 -14.79 4.21 -10.50
C MET A 1 -13.84 3.19 -9.86
N ALA A 2 -13.10 3.54 -8.80
CA ALA A 2 -12.31 2.56 -8.03
C ALA A 2 -13.13 1.82 -6.93
N THR A 3 -14.26 2.37 -6.50
CA THR A 3 -14.90 2.01 -5.22
C THR A 3 -16.36 1.57 -5.27
N SER A 4 -17.10 1.81 -6.35
CA SER A 4 -18.52 1.40 -6.42
C SER A 4 -18.71 -0.12 -6.44
N GLU A 5 -17.72 -0.88 -6.94
CA GLU A 5 -17.73 -2.35 -6.87
C GLU A 5 -17.33 -2.88 -5.49
N MET A 6 -16.45 -2.18 -4.75
CA MET A 6 -15.99 -2.60 -3.42
C MET A 6 -17.09 -2.43 -2.34
N GLU A 7 -17.85 -1.34 -2.39
CA GLU A 7 -18.98 -1.14 -1.46
C GLU A 7 -20.17 -2.07 -1.76
N GLN A 8 -20.44 -2.37 -3.03
CA GLN A 8 -21.47 -3.35 -3.38
C GLN A 8 -21.10 -4.77 -2.91
N GLN A 9 -19.81 -5.12 -2.87
CA GLN A 9 -19.34 -6.43 -2.41
C GLN A 9 -19.35 -6.58 -0.88
N HIS A 10 -19.01 -5.53 -0.12
CA HIS A 10 -19.08 -5.57 1.36
C HIS A 10 -20.52 -5.44 1.89
N SER A 11 -21.36 -4.59 1.29
CA SER A 11 -22.77 -4.44 1.70
C SER A 11 -23.56 -5.73 1.51
N SER A 12 -23.32 -6.46 0.41
CA SER A 12 -23.99 -7.74 0.14
C SER A 12 -23.49 -8.89 1.05
N ALA A 13 -22.26 -8.83 1.56
CA ALA A 13 -21.77 -9.76 2.58
C ALA A 13 -22.39 -9.50 3.97
N HIS A 14 -22.60 -8.23 4.34
CA HIS A 14 -23.29 -7.86 5.58
C HIS A 14 -24.78 -8.23 5.56
N GLN A 15 -25.47 -8.00 4.44
CA GLN A 15 -26.88 -8.39 4.26
C GLN A 15 -27.10 -9.92 4.26
N ARG A 16 -26.09 -10.70 3.86
CA ARG A 16 -26.13 -12.17 3.93
C ARG A 16 -25.84 -12.71 5.34
N ARG A 17 -25.10 -11.99 6.17
CA ARG A 17 -24.89 -12.35 7.58
C ARG A 17 -26.15 -12.17 8.44
N SER A 18 -27.03 -11.22 8.09
CA SER A 18 -28.30 -11.02 8.82
C SER A 18 -29.44 -11.96 8.37
N SER A 19 -29.24 -12.75 7.32
CA SER A 19 -30.29 -13.64 6.75
C SER A 19 -29.95 -15.14 6.83
N GLY A 20 -28.84 -15.50 7.47
CA GLY A 20 -28.33 -16.88 7.54
C GLY A 20 -28.59 -17.62 8.85
N TYR A 21 -29.55 -17.18 9.65
CA TYR A 21 -30.06 -17.90 10.83
C TYR A 21 -31.53 -18.22 10.59
N ASP A 22 -31.80 -19.24 9.77
CA ASP A 22 -32.95 -20.11 10.00
C ASP A 22 -32.87 -21.36 9.11
N SER A 23 -33.24 -22.48 9.72
CA SER A 23 -33.46 -23.81 9.16
C SER A 23 -32.22 -24.61 8.69
N HIS A 24 -31.81 -25.59 9.52
CA HIS A 24 -31.87 -26.99 9.06
C HIS A 24 -31.85 -27.96 10.25
N GLU A 25 -32.96 -28.69 10.36
CA GLU A 25 -33.19 -29.81 11.26
C GLU A 25 -32.28 -31.00 10.94
N ARG A 26 -31.62 -31.49 11.99
CA ARG A 26 -31.67 -32.87 12.48
C ARG A 26 -31.81 -33.98 11.41
N THR A 27 -30.70 -34.64 11.08
CA THR A 27 -30.73 -36.06 10.69
C THR A 27 -29.56 -36.79 11.32
N THR A 28 -29.94 -37.65 12.27
CA THR A 28 -29.12 -38.64 12.96
C THR A 28 -28.66 -39.75 12.02
N ALA A 29 -27.36 -40.04 12.00
CA ALA A 29 -26.84 -41.34 11.60
C ALA A 29 -25.65 -41.71 12.50
N THR A 30 -25.96 -42.60 13.43
CA THR A 30 -25.04 -43.38 14.27
C THR A 30 -24.11 -44.25 13.42
N PHE A 31 -22.80 -44.22 13.70
CA PHE A 31 -21.96 -45.42 13.65
C PHE A 31 -20.86 -45.34 14.71
N SER A 32 -20.72 -46.45 15.44
CA SER A 32 -20.00 -46.63 16.68
C SER A 32 -18.65 -47.33 16.48
N SER A 33 -17.75 -47.09 17.45
CA SER A 33 -16.61 -47.93 17.86
C SER A 33 -15.40 -48.00 16.89
N SER A 34 -14.14 -47.99 17.32
CA SER A 34 -13.57 -48.56 18.53
C SER A 34 -12.17 -47.98 18.84
N SER A 35 -11.83 -48.10 20.12
CA SER A 35 -10.62 -47.77 20.86
C SER A 35 -9.33 -48.49 20.42
N SER A 36 -8.17 -47.87 20.67
CA SER A 36 -7.12 -48.46 21.54
C SER A 36 -5.96 -47.47 21.79
N SER A 37 -5.38 -47.65 22.96
CA SER A 37 -4.46 -46.80 23.72
C SER A 37 -3.05 -47.42 23.78
N SER A 38 -2.18 -46.75 24.55
CA SER A 38 -0.83 -47.11 25.05
C SER A 38 0.33 -46.56 24.20
N SER A 39 1.29 -45.72 24.65
CA SER A 39 1.99 -45.41 25.91
C SER A 39 3.35 -46.09 26.09
N SER A 40 4.31 -45.31 26.58
CA SER A 40 5.63 -45.64 27.20
C SER A 40 6.82 -45.75 26.23
N SER A 41 8.08 -45.46 26.57
CA SER A 41 8.81 -44.65 27.57
C SER A 41 10.31 -44.98 27.41
N SER A 42 11.20 -44.24 28.12
CA SER A 42 12.63 -44.52 28.39
C SER A 42 13.64 -44.06 27.30
N SER A 43 14.84 -43.51 27.51
CA SER A 43 15.65 -42.89 28.59
C SER A 43 17.11 -43.33 28.37
N GLY A 44 18.10 -42.44 28.53
CA GLY A 44 19.43 -42.85 29.03
C GLY A 44 20.69 -42.39 28.28
N ASN A 45 21.38 -41.41 28.91
CA ASN A 45 22.81 -41.35 29.23
C ASN A 45 23.91 -40.89 28.22
N THR A 46 24.58 -39.80 28.67
CA THR A 46 25.97 -39.29 28.51
C THR A 46 27.03 -40.25 29.14
N PRO A 47 28.39 -40.02 29.21
CA PRO A 47 29.16 -38.74 29.25
C PRO A 47 30.64 -38.70 28.71
N LEU A 48 31.30 -37.53 28.92
CA LEU A 48 32.76 -37.19 29.00
C LEU A 48 33.59 -37.13 27.68
N ALA A 49 34.67 -36.35 27.50
CA ALA A 49 35.30 -35.16 28.10
C ALA A 49 36.61 -34.92 27.30
N ASN A 50 37.05 -33.68 27.06
CA ASN A 50 38.45 -33.26 27.30
C ASN A 50 38.77 -31.79 26.97
N SER A 51 39.56 -31.21 27.86
CA SER A 51 40.13 -29.86 27.88
C SER A 51 41.38 -29.70 27.01
N LYS A 52 41.67 -28.46 26.57
CA LYS A 52 42.98 -27.78 26.69
C LYS A 52 42.91 -26.34 26.13
N GLY A 53 43.21 -25.34 26.96
CA GLY A 53 43.69 -24.01 26.51
C GLY A 53 45.22 -23.90 26.70
N PRO A 54 45.82 -22.70 26.81
CA PRO A 54 45.69 -21.50 25.98
C PRO A 54 47.08 -20.96 25.54
N LYS A 55 47.18 -20.07 24.53
CA LYS A 55 48.31 -19.13 24.35
C LYS A 55 47.87 -17.82 23.71
N SER A 56 48.63 -16.77 24.02
CA SER A 56 48.22 -15.37 24.23
C SER A 56 48.86 -14.36 23.26
N ARG A 57 48.08 -13.30 22.93
CA ARG A 57 48.45 -11.88 22.61
C ARG A 57 49.30 -11.57 21.35
N PRO A 58 49.35 -10.29 20.84
CA PRO A 58 48.52 -9.10 21.10
C PRO A 58 48.08 -8.26 19.84
N VAL A 59 47.08 -7.38 20.06
CA VAL A 59 46.90 -5.98 19.56
C VAL A 59 46.91 -5.69 18.04
N SER A 60 45.79 -5.16 17.53
CA SER A 60 45.71 -3.78 17.01
C SER A 60 44.27 -3.38 16.66
N THR A 61 43.85 -2.26 17.24
CA THR A 61 42.66 -1.48 16.91
C THR A 61 42.88 -0.74 15.59
N SER A 62 41.97 -0.90 14.62
CA SER A 62 41.79 0.10 13.56
C SER A 62 40.33 0.19 13.11
N SER A 63 39.89 1.43 13.13
CA SER A 63 38.65 2.02 12.62
C SER A 63 38.27 1.55 11.21
N ILE A 64 37.01 1.15 11.02
CA ILE A 64 36.42 0.96 9.69
C ILE A 64 35.87 2.30 9.21
N THR A 65 36.65 2.93 8.34
CA THR A 65 36.29 4.13 7.58
C THR A 65 35.36 3.75 6.44
N ALA A 66 34.25 4.47 6.33
CA ALA A 66 33.35 4.42 5.18
C ALA A 66 34.12 4.72 3.89
N THR A 67 34.14 3.77 2.96
CA THR A 67 34.77 3.97 1.64
C THR A 67 33.68 4.26 0.63
N SER A 68 33.57 5.53 0.22
CA SER A 68 32.82 5.92 -0.97
C SER A 68 33.66 5.56 -2.20
N PHE A 69 33.08 4.80 -3.13
CA PHE A 69 33.71 4.52 -4.41
C PHE A 69 33.08 5.41 -5.48
N TYR A 70 33.79 6.48 -5.81
CA TYR A 70 33.62 7.21 -7.07
C TYR A 70 34.26 6.39 -8.19
N THR A 71 33.45 5.87 -9.11
CA THR A 71 33.95 5.22 -10.32
C THR A 71 33.99 6.26 -11.44
N THR A 72 35.16 6.85 -11.67
CA THR A 72 35.53 7.53 -12.91
C THR A 72 35.81 6.49 -13.98
N SER A 73 34.99 6.44 -15.02
CA SER A 73 35.29 5.70 -16.25
C SER A 73 35.54 6.69 -17.38
N ALA A 74 36.83 6.90 -17.69
CA ALA A 74 37.29 7.51 -18.92
C ALA A 74 37.24 6.45 -20.04
N THR A 75 36.58 6.76 -21.14
CA THR A 75 36.63 5.97 -22.38
C THR A 75 37.26 6.84 -23.47
N SER A 76 38.40 6.37 -23.97
CA SER A 76 39.14 6.92 -25.10
C SER A 76 38.32 6.83 -26.38
N GLU A 77 37.99 7.97 -26.98
CA GLU A 77 37.43 8.06 -28.33
C GLU A 77 38.56 7.95 -29.37
N SER A 78 38.50 6.92 -30.21
CA SER A 78 39.29 6.84 -31.44
C SER A 78 38.62 7.70 -32.51
N SER A 79 39.35 8.70 -32.98
CA SER A 79 39.03 9.65 -34.02
C SER A 79 38.89 8.99 -35.40
N TYR A 80 37.74 9.22 -36.05
CA TYR A 80 37.62 9.19 -37.50
C TYR A 80 36.95 10.49 -37.95
N SER A 81 37.71 11.29 -38.69
CA SER A 81 37.25 12.55 -39.30
C SER A 81 36.46 12.25 -40.57
N SER A 82 35.23 12.75 -40.64
CA SER A 82 34.58 13.06 -41.92
C SER A 82 33.70 14.30 -41.77
N THR A 83 34.17 15.38 -42.39
CA THR A 83 33.47 16.65 -42.62
C THR A 83 32.29 16.47 -43.56
N SER A 84 31.10 16.91 -43.16
CA SER A 84 30.18 17.67 -44.02
C SER A 84 28.95 18.14 -43.22
N GLY A 85 28.60 19.41 -43.42
CA GLY A 85 27.66 20.16 -42.62
C GLY A 85 26.21 19.68 -42.73
N SER A 86 25.55 19.59 -41.58
CA SER A 86 24.13 19.88 -41.43
C SER A 86 23.90 20.33 -40.00
N SER A 87 23.13 21.40 -39.84
CA SER A 87 22.70 21.97 -38.56
C SER A 87 21.94 20.91 -37.75
N SER A 88 22.67 20.20 -36.91
CA SER A 88 22.11 19.24 -35.96
C SER A 88 22.28 19.82 -34.56
N SER A 89 21.15 19.94 -33.85
CA SER A 89 21.11 20.20 -32.42
C SER A 89 22.15 19.32 -31.71
N SER A 90 23.11 19.95 -31.04
CA SER A 90 24.15 19.27 -30.27
C SER A 90 23.51 18.22 -29.36
N PRO A 91 23.97 16.96 -29.33
CA PRO A 91 23.45 15.96 -28.42
C PRO A 91 23.60 16.49 -26.98
N ALA A 92 22.50 16.48 -26.22
CA ALA A 92 22.49 16.97 -24.84
C ALA A 92 23.66 16.35 -24.05
N SER A 93 24.40 17.20 -23.35
CA SER A 93 25.58 16.83 -22.58
C SER A 93 25.22 15.82 -21.48
N ALA A 94 26.18 15.00 -21.05
CA ALA A 94 25.94 14.02 -19.98
C ALA A 94 25.42 14.65 -18.68
N SER A 95 25.75 15.93 -18.45
CA SER A 95 25.27 16.75 -17.34
C SER A 95 23.77 17.06 -17.44
N GLU A 96 23.28 17.43 -18.63
CA GLU A 96 21.87 17.76 -18.86
C GLU A 96 20.96 16.55 -18.63
N TRP A 97 21.36 15.37 -19.10
CA TRP A 97 20.62 14.13 -18.84
C TRP A 97 20.53 13.82 -17.34
N THR A 98 21.60 14.02 -16.60
CA THR A 98 21.63 13.75 -15.15
C THR A 98 20.71 14.70 -14.39
N LYS A 99 20.65 15.97 -14.81
CA LYS A 99 19.69 16.95 -14.26
C LYS A 99 18.24 16.55 -14.58
N LEU A 100 17.97 16.16 -15.82
CA LEU A 100 16.62 15.74 -16.25
C LEU A 100 16.13 14.51 -15.47
N GLU A 101 16.99 13.50 -15.31
CA GLU A 101 16.67 12.32 -14.50
C GLU A 101 16.36 12.73 -13.05
N SER A 102 17.21 13.56 -12.44
CA SER A 102 17.01 14.05 -11.07
C SER A 102 15.70 14.82 -10.90
N TYR A 103 15.32 15.67 -11.86
CA TYR A 103 14.04 16.37 -11.85
C TYR A 103 12.85 15.41 -12.01
N ALA A 104 12.96 14.41 -12.88
CA ALA A 104 11.91 13.40 -13.05
C ALA A 104 11.73 12.55 -11.78
N HIS A 105 12.81 12.15 -11.12
CA HIS A 105 12.77 11.47 -9.82
C HIS A 105 12.10 12.36 -8.76
N GLY A 106 12.53 13.62 -8.65
CA GLY A 106 11.95 14.58 -7.71
C GLY A 106 10.46 14.82 -7.94
N ALA A 107 10.03 14.92 -9.20
CA ALA A 107 8.62 15.08 -9.56
C ALA A 107 7.79 13.87 -9.12
N VAL A 108 8.26 12.64 -9.34
CA VAL A 108 7.55 11.43 -8.92
C VAL A 108 7.44 11.33 -7.39
N LEU A 109 8.51 11.64 -6.66
CA LEU A 109 8.46 11.68 -5.19
C LEU A 109 7.45 12.73 -4.69
N LEU A 110 7.44 13.92 -5.31
CA LEU A 110 6.48 14.97 -4.99
C LEU A 110 5.04 14.53 -5.27
N LEU A 111 4.79 13.84 -6.39
CA LEU A 111 3.46 13.31 -6.73
C LEU A 111 2.96 12.31 -5.69
N ILE A 112 3.82 11.42 -5.19
CA ILE A 112 3.49 10.48 -4.10
C ILE A 112 3.05 11.27 -2.85
N VAL A 113 3.81 12.29 -2.45
CA VAL A 113 3.46 13.14 -1.30
C VAL A 113 2.13 13.87 -1.53
N ILE A 114 1.90 14.43 -2.72
CA ILE A 114 0.64 15.08 -3.07
C ILE A 114 -0.54 14.11 -2.91
N HIS A 115 -0.40 12.86 -3.38
CA HIS A 115 -1.48 11.87 -3.26
C HIS A 115 -1.77 11.48 -1.80
N ILE A 116 -0.74 11.42 -0.95
CA ILE A 116 -0.90 11.20 0.50
C ILE A 116 -1.67 12.38 1.14
N LEU A 117 -1.34 13.62 0.77
CA LEU A 117 -1.98 14.82 1.31
C LEU A 117 -3.42 14.98 0.84
N VAL A 118 -3.72 14.61 -0.41
CA VAL A 118 -5.08 14.66 -0.98
C VAL A 118 -6.01 13.66 -0.30
N ALA A 119 -5.52 12.45 -0.01
CA ALA A 119 -6.30 11.40 0.63
C ALA A 119 -5.58 10.90 1.90
N PRO A 120 -5.64 11.65 3.02
CA PRO A 120 -4.88 11.37 4.24
C PRO A 120 -5.41 10.15 5.00
N PHE A 121 -6.68 9.81 4.84
CA PHE A 121 -7.32 8.65 5.47
C PHE A 121 -7.15 7.35 4.66
N THR A 122 -7.39 6.22 5.32
CA THR A 122 -7.09 4.87 4.81
C THR A 122 -8.32 3.96 4.84
N LYS A 123 -8.34 2.91 4.01
CA LYS A 123 -9.40 1.89 4.02
C LYS A 123 -9.11 0.74 5.00
N VAL A 124 -10.08 -0.15 5.18
CA VAL A 124 -9.98 -1.33 6.06
C VAL A 124 -8.79 -2.22 5.76
N GLU A 125 -8.38 -2.40 4.50
CA GLU A 125 -7.29 -3.31 4.16
C GLU A 125 -5.90 -2.72 4.45
N GLU A 126 -5.85 -1.41 4.67
CA GLU A 126 -4.67 -0.67 5.10
C GLU A 126 -4.58 -0.60 6.64
N SER A 127 -5.69 -0.89 7.33
CA SER A 127 -5.89 -0.59 8.75
C SER A 127 -4.89 -1.31 9.64
N PHE A 128 -4.71 -2.63 9.48
CA PHE A 128 -3.84 -3.40 10.36
C PHE A 128 -2.43 -2.79 10.46
N ASN A 129 -1.76 -2.59 9.32
CA ASN A 129 -0.39 -2.09 9.31
C ASN A 129 -0.31 -0.65 9.85
N LEU A 130 -1.34 0.15 9.59
CA LEU A 130 -1.42 1.52 10.08
C LEU A 130 -1.57 1.56 11.61
N GLN A 131 -2.53 0.80 12.15
CA GLN A 131 -2.83 0.73 13.59
C GLN A 131 -1.68 0.07 14.36
N ALA A 132 -1.08 -0.99 13.82
CA ALA A 132 0.13 -1.59 14.39
C ALA A 132 1.28 -0.58 14.49
N THR A 133 1.48 0.25 13.46
CA THR A 133 2.51 1.31 13.47
C THR A 133 2.17 2.38 14.51
N HIS A 134 0.90 2.78 14.60
CA HIS A 134 0.41 3.69 15.63
C HIS A 134 0.75 3.17 17.03
N ASP A 135 0.42 1.91 17.31
CA ASP A 135 0.55 1.34 18.63
C ASP A 135 2.01 1.20 19.04
N ILE A 136 2.90 0.80 18.11
CA ILE A 136 4.35 0.78 18.37
C ILE A 136 4.88 2.19 18.67
N LEU A 137 4.44 3.21 17.93
CA LEU A 137 4.91 4.59 18.13
C LEU A 137 4.42 5.21 19.46
N ASN A 138 3.24 4.82 19.94
CA ASN A 138 2.63 5.41 21.14
C ASN A 138 2.90 4.58 22.42
N PHE A 139 2.89 3.25 22.32
CA PHE A 139 3.02 2.34 23.46
C PHE A 139 4.42 1.71 23.59
N GLY A 140 5.24 1.78 22.54
CA GLY A 140 6.59 1.21 22.52
C GLY A 140 6.62 -0.30 22.32
N VAL A 141 7.80 -0.91 22.40
CA VAL A 141 8.03 -2.35 22.07
C VAL A 141 8.26 -3.20 23.34
N SER A 142 8.25 -2.62 24.54
CA SER A 142 8.74 -3.30 25.75
C SER A 142 7.86 -4.48 26.20
N SER A 143 8.48 -5.50 26.80
CA SER A 143 7.77 -6.71 27.22
C SER A 143 6.83 -6.47 28.40
N GLU A 144 7.03 -5.44 29.23
CA GLU A 144 6.07 -5.06 30.27
C GLU A 144 4.79 -4.47 29.67
N SER A 145 4.91 -3.66 28.62
CA SER A 145 3.75 -3.14 27.86
C SER A 145 2.99 -4.23 27.07
N ILE A 146 3.62 -5.37 26.78
CA ILE A 146 3.02 -6.47 25.99
C ILE A 146 2.58 -7.66 26.87
N LYS A 147 3.34 -8.03 27.91
CA LYS A 147 3.04 -9.16 28.83
C LYS A 147 1.90 -8.86 29.79
N GLN A 148 1.61 -7.59 30.09
CA GLN A 148 0.36 -7.26 30.77
C GLN A 148 -0.81 -7.81 29.93
N ALA A 149 -0.82 -7.64 28.61
CA ALA A 149 -1.97 -7.99 27.78
C ALA A 149 -2.27 -9.50 27.61
N SER A 150 -1.36 -10.41 27.99
CA SER A 150 -1.49 -11.85 27.72
C SER A 150 -1.64 -12.76 28.96
N PHE A 151 -1.54 -12.22 30.19
CA PHE A 151 -1.52 -13.05 31.40
C PHE A 151 -2.54 -12.63 32.48
N GLN A 152 -3.83 -12.57 32.16
CA GLN A 152 -4.86 -12.71 33.19
C GLN A 152 -6.18 -13.27 32.64
N SER A 153 -6.20 -14.59 32.39
CA SER A 153 -7.43 -15.39 32.32
C SER A 153 -7.51 -16.27 33.57
N SER A 154 -7.79 -15.67 34.74
CA SER A 154 -8.43 -16.33 35.89
C SER A 154 -8.55 -15.39 37.09
N CYS A 155 -9.78 -15.32 37.62
CA CYS A 155 -10.16 -14.98 39.00
C CYS A 155 -10.00 -13.54 39.54
N TYR A 156 -11.19 -12.97 39.81
CA TYR A 156 -11.62 -12.07 40.90
C TYR A 156 -11.23 -10.58 40.95
N HIS A 157 -12.27 -9.81 41.29
CA HIS A 157 -12.41 -8.36 41.52
C HIS A 157 -11.32 -7.71 42.36
N PHE A 158 -10.81 -6.54 41.92
CA PHE A 158 -10.96 -5.22 42.57
C PHE A 158 -10.06 -4.19 41.84
N GLU A 159 -10.66 -3.07 41.43
CA GLU A 159 -10.11 -1.83 40.83
C GLU A 159 -8.58 -1.66 40.73
N HIS A 160 -7.95 -2.19 39.66
CA HIS A 160 -6.63 -1.74 39.17
C HIS A 160 -6.37 -2.15 37.71
N ASP A 161 -7.42 -2.15 36.87
CA ASP A 161 -7.40 -2.79 35.57
C ASP A 161 -7.73 -1.78 34.45
N ARG A 162 -6.69 -1.23 33.78
CA ARG A 162 -6.82 -0.59 32.43
C ARG A 162 -5.50 -0.30 31.71
N HIS A 163 -4.42 -0.97 32.08
CA HIS A 163 -3.17 -1.02 31.28
C HIS A 163 -3.12 -2.26 30.36
N LEU A 164 -4.18 -3.08 30.35
CA LEU A 164 -4.09 -4.51 30.05
C LEU A 164 -4.58 -4.95 28.65
N LYS A 165 -4.74 -4.06 27.65
CA LYS A 165 -5.04 -4.43 26.23
C LYS A 165 -4.91 -3.24 25.26
N SER A 166 -3.77 -2.54 25.23
CA SER A 166 -3.67 -1.27 24.49
C SER A 166 -3.43 -1.39 22.98
N TYR A 167 -3.08 -2.58 22.46
CA TYR A 167 -2.86 -2.78 21.03
C TYR A 167 -4.16 -3.12 20.28
N ASP A 168 -4.39 -2.48 19.13
CA ASP A 168 -5.58 -2.61 18.29
C ASP A 168 -5.79 -4.04 17.82
N HIS A 169 -4.73 -4.80 17.51
CA HIS A 169 -4.85 -6.18 17.06
C HIS A 169 -5.21 -7.18 18.17
N LEU A 170 -5.11 -6.80 19.45
CA LEU A 170 -5.57 -7.63 20.57
C LEU A 170 -7.04 -7.34 20.91
N GLU A 171 -7.50 -6.13 20.63
CA GLU A 171 -8.89 -5.72 20.75
C GLU A 171 -9.70 -6.18 19.52
N PHE A 172 -9.11 -6.03 18.34
CA PHE A 172 -9.66 -6.31 17.01
C PHE A 172 -8.63 -7.07 16.15
N PRO A 173 -8.44 -8.38 16.38
CA PRO A 173 -7.46 -9.20 15.65
C PRO A 173 -7.75 -9.34 14.15
N GLY A 174 -8.93 -8.93 13.69
CA GLY A 174 -9.40 -9.17 12.34
C GLY A 174 -9.63 -10.66 12.05
N VAL A 175 -9.90 -10.98 10.79
CA VAL A 175 -10.22 -12.37 10.38
C VAL A 175 -8.96 -13.25 10.31
N VAL A 176 -7.81 -12.64 10.05
CA VAL A 176 -6.55 -13.35 9.79
C VAL A 176 -5.38 -12.50 10.30
N PRO A 177 -4.37 -13.10 10.96
CA PRO A 177 -3.20 -12.38 11.43
C PRO A 177 -2.41 -11.78 10.27
N ARG A 178 -1.69 -10.71 10.57
CA ARG A 178 -0.86 -9.97 9.62
C ARG A 178 0.50 -9.71 10.26
N THR A 179 1.54 -9.59 9.43
CA THR A 179 2.91 -9.46 9.93
C THR A 179 3.18 -8.09 10.57
N PHE A 180 3.92 -8.08 11.67
CA PHE A 180 4.40 -6.87 12.35
C PHE A 180 5.73 -6.35 11.79
N VAL A 181 6.39 -7.09 10.89
CA VAL A 181 7.70 -6.70 10.34
C VAL A 181 7.63 -5.35 9.62
N GLY A 182 6.62 -5.14 8.77
CA GLY A 182 6.39 -3.87 8.07
C GLY A 182 6.11 -2.70 9.02
N PRO A 183 5.09 -2.82 9.91
CA PRO A 183 4.78 -1.80 10.92
C PRO A 183 5.96 -1.43 11.83
N LEU A 184 6.73 -2.41 12.28
CA LEU A 184 7.91 -2.18 13.12
C LEU A 184 8.96 -1.35 12.37
N LEU A 185 9.24 -1.69 11.11
CA LEU A 185 10.18 -0.93 10.27
C LEU A 185 9.70 0.52 10.08
N LEU A 186 8.40 0.72 9.81
CA LEU A 186 7.83 2.06 9.68
C LEU A 186 7.95 2.86 10.98
N ALA A 187 7.67 2.25 12.13
CA ALA A 187 7.76 2.92 13.42
C ALA A 187 9.19 3.37 13.74
N ILE A 188 10.19 2.48 13.57
CA ILE A 188 11.60 2.75 13.83
C ILE A 188 12.09 3.97 13.04
N ILE A 189 11.71 4.08 11.77
CA ILE A 189 12.16 5.16 10.89
C ILE A 189 11.33 6.42 11.06
N SER A 190 10.04 6.29 11.33
CA SER A 190 9.15 7.45 11.53
C SER A 190 9.48 8.16 12.85
N TRP A 191 9.89 7.45 13.91
CA TRP A 191 10.15 8.03 15.22
C TRP A 191 11.16 9.22 15.24
N PRO A 192 12.38 9.10 14.67
CA PRO A 192 13.31 10.24 14.64
C PRO A 192 12.79 11.38 13.76
N ILE A 193 12.14 11.06 12.64
CA ILE A 193 11.55 12.07 11.73
C ILE A 193 10.45 12.86 12.46
N LEU A 194 9.57 12.18 13.18
CA LEU A 194 8.52 12.80 13.98
C LEU A 194 9.08 13.72 15.06
N THR A 195 10.16 13.31 15.71
CA THR A 195 10.84 14.12 16.73
C THR A 195 11.35 15.44 16.13
N ILE A 196 11.97 15.37 14.94
CA ILE A 196 12.43 16.56 14.20
C ILE A 196 11.24 17.42 13.75
N VAL A 197 10.23 16.84 13.12
CA VAL A 197 9.06 17.57 12.60
C VAL A 197 8.32 18.31 13.73
N ARG A 198 8.14 17.65 14.88
CA ARG A 198 7.49 18.25 16.05
C ARG A 198 8.32 19.38 16.68
N PHE A 199 9.63 19.30 16.60
CA PHE A 199 10.54 20.34 17.06
C PHE A 199 10.55 21.56 16.12
N VAL A 200 10.60 21.32 14.81
CA VAL A 200 10.72 22.38 13.79
C VAL A 200 9.40 23.13 13.57
N VAL A 201 8.25 22.47 13.77
CA VAL A 201 6.93 23.10 13.55
C VAL A 201 6.04 22.91 14.80
N PRO A 202 6.27 23.68 15.89
CA PRO A 202 5.58 23.48 17.17
C PRO A 202 4.07 23.82 17.17
N GLY A 203 3.56 24.40 16.08
CA GLY A 203 2.19 24.95 15.99
C GLY A 203 1.44 24.57 14.72
N THR A 204 1.62 23.36 14.19
CA THR A 204 0.86 22.92 13.01
C THR A 204 -0.65 22.96 13.26
N VAL A 205 -1.41 23.52 12.31
CA VAL A 205 -2.89 23.48 12.30
C VAL A 205 -3.43 22.04 12.20
N ILE A 206 -2.62 21.11 11.70
CA ILE A 206 -2.98 19.69 11.55
C ILE A 206 -2.92 18.99 12.92
N PRO A 207 -3.96 18.22 13.32
CA PRO A 207 -3.92 17.41 14.53
C PRO A 207 -2.69 16.50 14.58
N ARG A 208 -2.04 16.40 15.75
CA ARG A 208 -0.76 15.67 15.93
C ARG A 208 -0.82 14.21 15.46
N GLY A 209 -1.95 13.53 15.66
CA GLY A 209 -2.13 12.16 15.21
C GLY A 209 -2.19 12.04 13.69
N ILE A 210 -2.96 12.90 13.01
CA ILE A 210 -3.02 12.95 11.54
C ILE A 210 -1.65 13.32 10.93
N LEU A 211 -0.92 14.26 11.54
CA LEU A 211 0.46 14.55 11.13
C LEU A 211 1.35 13.31 11.23
N THR A 212 1.19 12.53 12.30
CA THR A 212 1.95 11.29 12.50
C THR A 212 1.61 10.25 11.43
N GLN A 213 0.32 10.09 11.10
CA GLN A 213 -0.13 9.23 10.00
C GLN A 213 0.44 9.67 8.64
N ILE A 214 0.47 10.97 8.34
CA ILE A 214 1.07 11.49 7.11
C ILE A 214 2.55 11.13 7.04
N VAL A 215 3.31 11.33 8.12
CA VAL A 215 4.75 10.99 8.16
C VAL A 215 4.97 9.49 7.95
N VAL A 216 4.25 8.63 8.65
CA VAL A 216 4.33 7.16 8.49
C VAL A 216 4.07 6.76 7.03
N ARG A 217 3.02 7.34 6.42
CA ARG A 217 2.67 7.07 5.02
C ARG A 217 3.71 7.64 4.05
N THR A 218 4.32 8.77 4.35
CA THR A 218 5.43 9.33 3.56
C THR A 218 6.68 8.46 3.65
N VAL A 219 6.99 7.86 4.81
CA VAL A 219 8.09 6.89 4.95
C VAL A 219 7.85 5.66 4.09
N LEU A 220 6.63 5.09 4.11
CA LEU A 220 6.28 3.99 3.20
C LEU A 220 6.36 4.41 1.72
N GLY A 221 5.85 5.61 1.41
CA GLY A 221 5.96 6.21 0.08
C GLY A 221 7.41 6.33 -0.39
N LEU A 222 8.32 6.70 0.51
CA LEU A 222 9.75 6.78 0.25
C LEU A 222 10.34 5.38 -0.03
N PHE A 223 9.96 4.34 0.69
CA PHE A 223 10.40 2.98 0.38
C PHE A 223 9.96 2.51 -0.99
N THR A 224 8.69 2.70 -1.33
CA THR A 224 8.16 2.39 -2.65
C THR A 224 8.90 3.18 -3.73
N PHE A 225 9.15 4.47 -3.49
CA PHE A 225 9.92 5.33 -4.38
C PHE A 225 11.36 4.86 -4.55
N LEU A 226 12.07 4.48 -3.48
CA LEU A 226 13.46 4.03 -3.53
C LEU A 226 13.57 2.73 -4.34
N GLY A 227 12.67 1.77 -4.13
CA GLY A 227 12.60 0.56 -4.96
C GLY A 227 12.37 0.90 -6.43
N TRP A 228 11.41 1.78 -6.72
CA TRP A 228 11.13 2.25 -8.08
C TRP A 228 12.29 3.05 -8.71
N HIS A 229 13.00 3.85 -7.90
CA HIS A 229 14.18 4.60 -8.33
C HIS A 229 15.30 3.65 -8.74
N LEU A 230 15.58 2.63 -7.92
CA LEU A 230 16.54 1.57 -8.28
C LEU A 230 16.11 0.84 -9.56
N LEU A 231 14.82 0.56 -9.72
CA LEU A 231 14.31 0.00 -10.97
C LEU A 231 14.56 0.92 -12.17
N SER A 232 14.34 2.23 -12.05
CA SER A 232 14.62 3.20 -13.12
C SER A 232 16.11 3.21 -13.53
N GLN A 233 17.02 2.99 -12.58
CA GLN A 233 18.45 2.80 -12.85
C GLN A 233 18.70 1.49 -13.58
N GLY A 234 18.06 0.39 -13.16
CA GLY A 234 18.10 -0.89 -13.87
C GLY A 234 17.64 -0.78 -15.32
N VAL A 235 16.55 -0.05 -15.57
CA VAL A 235 16.05 0.28 -16.92
C VAL A 235 17.09 1.07 -17.71
N ARG A 236 17.73 2.06 -17.09
CA ARG A 236 18.80 2.86 -17.72
C ARG A 236 19.96 1.98 -18.15
N HIS A 237 20.39 1.04 -17.30
CA HIS A 237 21.48 0.12 -17.63
C HIS A 237 21.11 -0.84 -18.77
N GLN A 238 19.89 -1.38 -18.78
CA GLN A 238 19.49 -2.39 -19.76
C GLN A 238 19.04 -1.80 -21.11
N PHE A 239 18.32 -0.67 -21.10
CA PHE A 239 17.64 -0.11 -22.28
C PHE A 239 18.07 1.32 -22.64
N GLY A 240 18.96 1.93 -21.83
CA GLY A 240 19.51 3.27 -22.05
C GLY A 240 18.74 4.40 -21.36
N ARG A 241 19.36 5.60 -21.33
CA ARG A 241 18.85 6.78 -20.61
C ARG A 241 17.48 7.25 -21.08
N LEU A 242 17.28 7.34 -22.41
CA LEU A 242 15.99 7.79 -22.96
C LEU A 242 14.83 6.91 -22.48
N THR A 243 14.99 5.59 -22.52
CA THR A 243 13.97 4.64 -22.04
C THR A 243 13.71 4.80 -20.56
N SER A 244 14.76 5.02 -19.75
CA SER A 244 14.60 5.29 -18.31
C SER A 244 13.81 6.58 -18.05
N VAL A 245 14.12 7.67 -18.75
CA VAL A 245 13.35 8.92 -18.65
C VAL A 245 11.89 8.71 -19.07
N MET A 246 11.64 8.00 -20.17
CA MET A 246 10.27 7.67 -20.58
C MET A 246 9.55 6.79 -19.57
N PHE A 247 10.25 5.85 -18.93
CA PHE A 247 9.69 5.05 -17.83
C PHE A 247 9.28 5.92 -16.66
N MET A 248 10.07 6.95 -16.34
CA MET A 248 9.72 7.92 -15.32
C MET A 248 8.50 8.75 -15.67
N VAL A 249 8.42 9.26 -16.91
CA VAL A 249 7.27 10.04 -17.39
C VAL A 249 6.00 9.20 -17.42
N VAL A 250 6.06 7.96 -17.91
CA VAL A 250 4.90 7.05 -17.91
C VAL A 250 4.45 6.75 -16.48
N SER A 251 5.39 6.47 -15.58
CA SER A 251 5.06 6.21 -14.18
C SER A 251 4.44 7.46 -13.52
N ALA A 252 4.95 8.66 -13.78
CA ALA A 252 4.38 9.91 -13.27
C ALA A 252 2.93 10.16 -13.73
N ALA A 253 2.52 9.63 -14.87
CA ALA A 253 1.17 9.79 -15.43
C ALA A 253 0.17 8.71 -14.95
N GLN A 254 0.59 7.76 -14.12
CA GLN A 254 -0.26 6.66 -13.66
C GLN A 254 -0.80 6.86 -12.25
N PHE A 255 -2.11 6.77 -12.13
CA PHE A 255 -2.82 6.88 -10.86
C PHE A 255 -2.52 5.76 -9.86
N HIS A 256 -2.65 4.50 -10.28
CA HIS A 256 -2.75 3.39 -9.33
C HIS A 256 -1.46 3.20 -8.50
N TRP A 257 -0.29 3.17 -9.11
CA TRP A 257 0.92 2.95 -8.29
C TRP A 257 1.29 4.20 -7.45
N LEU A 258 1.06 5.42 -7.96
CA LEU A 258 1.32 6.67 -7.21
C LEU A 258 0.39 6.82 -6.01
N PHE A 259 -0.92 6.61 -6.20
CA PHE A 259 -1.92 6.76 -5.14
C PHE A 259 -1.75 5.76 -4.00
N TYR A 260 -1.29 4.56 -4.32
CA TYR A 260 -1.10 3.48 -3.35
C TYR A 260 0.33 3.38 -2.79
N ALA A 261 1.30 4.15 -3.32
CA ALA A 261 2.70 4.08 -2.89
C ALA A 261 2.91 4.33 -1.39
N GLY A 262 2.09 5.21 -0.78
CA GLY A 262 2.11 5.51 0.66
C GLY A 262 0.94 4.91 1.44
N ARG A 263 0.21 3.94 0.87
CA ARG A 263 -0.90 3.24 1.54
C ARG A 263 -0.37 1.95 2.16
N THR A 264 -0.75 1.68 3.41
CA THR A 264 -0.20 0.61 4.26
C THR A 264 -0.76 -0.78 3.91
N LEU A 265 -0.94 -1.06 2.62
CA LEU A 265 -1.27 -2.39 2.12
C LEU A 265 -0.04 -3.30 2.19
N PRO A 266 -0.18 -4.58 2.57
CA PRO A 266 0.95 -5.51 2.48
C PRO A 266 1.49 -5.65 1.05
N ASN A 267 0.64 -5.46 0.02
CA ASN A 267 1.09 -5.38 -1.37
C ASN A 267 2.10 -4.25 -1.62
N THR A 268 1.96 -3.10 -0.94
CA THR A 268 2.85 -1.95 -1.11
C THR A 268 4.24 -2.25 -0.55
N PHE A 269 4.32 -2.87 0.63
CA PHE A 269 5.59 -3.34 1.20
C PHE A 269 6.29 -4.34 0.28
N ALA A 270 5.53 -5.32 -0.20
CA ALA A 270 6.01 -6.28 -1.18
C ALA A 270 6.48 -5.61 -2.49
N LEU A 271 5.74 -4.63 -3.01
CA LEU A 271 6.05 -3.95 -4.26
C LEU A 271 7.39 -3.20 -4.17
N ALA A 272 7.71 -2.61 -3.02
CA ALA A 272 9.01 -1.97 -2.79
C ALA A 272 10.16 -2.98 -2.99
N LEU A 273 10.05 -4.18 -2.41
CA LEU A 273 11.04 -5.26 -2.58
C LEU A 273 11.06 -5.84 -4.00
N VAL A 274 9.89 -6.02 -4.62
CA VAL A 274 9.79 -6.51 -6.01
C VAL A 274 10.46 -5.53 -6.99
N ASN A 275 10.32 -4.21 -6.78
CA ASN A 275 11.02 -3.22 -7.61
C ASN A 275 12.55 -3.30 -7.46
N VAL A 276 13.05 -3.55 -6.25
CA VAL A 276 14.48 -3.80 -6.01
C VAL A 276 14.93 -5.09 -6.73
N ALA A 277 14.14 -6.15 -6.64
CA ALA A 277 14.42 -7.41 -7.34
C ALA A 277 14.49 -7.21 -8.85
N TYR A 278 13.52 -6.49 -9.45
CA TYR A 278 13.55 -6.16 -10.86
C TYR A 278 14.75 -5.29 -11.25
N SER A 279 15.19 -4.38 -10.39
CA SER A 279 16.43 -3.62 -10.64
C SER A 279 17.63 -4.55 -10.76
N PHE A 280 17.82 -5.47 -9.81
CA PHE A 280 18.90 -6.46 -9.89
C PHE A 280 18.78 -7.36 -11.11
N TRP A 281 17.56 -7.77 -11.49
CA TRP A 281 17.33 -8.56 -12.68
C TRP A 281 17.74 -7.83 -13.98
N MET A 282 17.41 -6.54 -14.08
CA MET A 282 17.80 -5.72 -15.23
C MET A 282 19.30 -5.43 -15.24
N GLN A 283 19.91 -5.18 -14.09
CA GLN A 283 21.35 -5.03 -13.99
C GLN A 283 22.08 -6.32 -14.40
N ALA A 284 21.63 -7.49 -13.93
CA ALA A 284 22.19 -8.78 -14.32
C ALA A 284 22.19 -9.01 -15.84
N SER A 285 21.19 -8.46 -16.52
CA SER A 285 21.01 -8.56 -17.96
C SER A 285 21.95 -7.66 -18.77
N ALA A 286 22.39 -6.54 -18.19
CA ALA A 286 23.28 -5.58 -18.81
C ALA A 286 24.78 -5.92 -18.61
N GLN A 287 25.10 -6.80 -17.66
CA GLN A 287 26.47 -7.15 -17.31
C GLN A 287 27.08 -8.21 -18.24
N THR A 288 28.37 -8.06 -18.54
CA THR A 288 29.15 -9.03 -19.34
C THR A 288 29.77 -10.14 -18.48
N SER A 289 30.13 -9.84 -17.22
CA SER A 289 30.77 -10.80 -16.32
C SER A 289 29.76 -11.80 -15.76
N ARG A 290 29.98 -13.09 -16.05
CA ARG A 290 29.14 -14.20 -15.56
C ARG A 290 29.01 -14.23 -14.04
N SER A 291 30.10 -13.93 -13.32
CA SER A 291 30.10 -13.90 -11.85
C SER A 291 29.19 -12.80 -11.30
N VAL A 292 29.29 -11.59 -11.87
CA VAL A 292 28.47 -10.43 -11.46
C VAL A 292 27.00 -10.64 -11.82
N THR A 293 26.72 -11.16 -13.02
CA THR A 293 25.35 -11.56 -13.42
C THR A 293 24.75 -12.52 -12.42
N LYS A 294 25.48 -13.59 -12.05
CA LYS A 294 25.02 -14.57 -11.06
C LYS A 294 24.73 -13.90 -9.71
N GLN A 295 25.63 -13.04 -9.21
CA GLN A 295 25.43 -12.33 -7.95
C GLN A 295 24.14 -11.48 -7.94
N HIS A 296 23.88 -10.73 -9.01
CA HIS A 296 22.65 -9.94 -9.12
C HIS A 296 21.40 -10.82 -9.21
N LEU A 297 21.45 -11.96 -9.92
CA LEU A 297 20.32 -12.89 -9.97
C LEU A 297 20.05 -13.54 -8.60
N MET A 298 21.08 -13.86 -7.82
CA MET A 298 20.91 -14.36 -6.45
C MET A 298 20.26 -13.29 -5.55
N ARG A 299 20.73 -12.03 -5.61
CA ARG A 299 20.10 -10.92 -4.87
C ARG A 299 18.64 -10.66 -5.28
N MET A 300 18.32 -10.84 -6.56
CA MET A 300 16.93 -10.78 -7.05
C MET A 300 16.09 -11.89 -6.40
N ILE A 301 16.59 -13.13 -6.33
CA ILE A 301 15.92 -14.24 -5.66
C ILE A 301 15.72 -13.93 -4.18
N ASP A 302 16.75 -13.42 -3.48
CA ASP A 302 16.65 -13.04 -2.07
C ASP A 302 15.54 -12.03 -1.82
N CYS A 303 15.45 -10.98 -2.65
CA CYS A 303 14.43 -9.95 -2.52
C CYS A 303 13.01 -10.49 -2.77
N LEU A 304 12.84 -11.38 -3.75
CA LEU A 304 11.55 -12.00 -4.05
C LEU A 304 11.13 -12.99 -2.96
N VAL A 305 12.04 -13.82 -2.46
CA VAL A 305 11.78 -14.74 -1.34
C VAL A 305 11.42 -13.97 -0.08
N LEU A 306 12.16 -12.91 0.25
CA LEU A 306 11.84 -12.02 1.36
C LEU A 306 10.42 -11.42 1.22
N ALA A 307 10.06 -10.94 0.03
CA ALA A 307 8.73 -10.41 -0.23
C ALA A 307 7.63 -11.49 -0.10
N THR A 308 7.91 -12.71 -0.56
CA THR A 308 7.01 -13.87 -0.45
C THR A 308 6.76 -14.29 0.99
N VAL A 309 7.82 -14.46 1.78
CA VAL A 309 7.71 -15.02 3.14
C VAL A 309 7.18 -13.99 4.15
N LEU A 310 7.59 -12.72 4.01
CA LEU A 310 7.19 -11.67 4.95
C LEU A 310 5.81 -11.09 4.65
N PHE A 311 5.54 -10.74 3.39
CA PHE A 311 4.44 -9.86 3.06
C PHE A 311 3.33 -10.49 2.25
N ARG A 312 3.68 -11.27 1.21
CA ARG A 312 2.74 -11.76 0.20
C ARG A 312 3.19 -13.03 -0.51
N SER A 313 2.62 -14.15 -0.08
CA SER A 313 2.84 -15.48 -0.62
C SER A 313 2.58 -15.59 -2.12
N GLU A 314 1.69 -14.77 -2.71
CA GLU A 314 1.40 -14.79 -4.15
C GLU A 314 2.62 -14.47 -5.04
N ILE A 315 3.63 -13.79 -4.50
CA ILE A 315 4.86 -13.44 -5.23
C ILE A 315 5.64 -14.68 -5.64
N ILE A 316 5.42 -15.83 -5.00
CA ILE A 316 6.01 -17.11 -5.43
C ILE A 316 5.63 -17.46 -6.87
N LEU A 317 4.43 -17.06 -7.30
CA LEU A 317 3.93 -17.26 -8.66
C LEU A 317 4.59 -16.32 -9.68
N LEU A 318 5.27 -15.27 -9.22
CA LEU A 318 6.14 -14.43 -10.04
C LEU A 318 7.58 -14.95 -10.02
N LEU A 319 8.09 -15.35 -8.83
CA LEU A 319 9.42 -15.90 -8.65
C LEU A 319 9.64 -17.17 -9.49
N GLY A 320 8.70 -18.11 -9.47
CA GLY A 320 8.80 -19.39 -10.18
C GLY A 320 9.09 -19.24 -11.67
N PRO A 321 8.26 -18.51 -12.44
CA PRO A 321 8.51 -18.24 -13.86
C PRO A 321 9.82 -17.50 -14.14
N ILE A 322 10.25 -16.56 -13.27
CA ILE A 322 11.54 -15.87 -13.43
C ILE A 322 12.69 -16.87 -13.26
N VAL A 323 12.68 -17.68 -12.19
CA VAL A 323 13.73 -18.68 -11.94
C VAL A 323 13.77 -19.71 -13.06
N LEU A 324 12.62 -20.21 -13.52
CA LEU A 324 12.53 -21.16 -14.62
C LEU A 324 13.15 -20.57 -15.90
N LEU A 325 12.85 -19.31 -16.21
CA LEU A 325 13.43 -18.61 -17.35
C LEU A 325 14.96 -18.52 -17.22
N GLU A 326 15.48 -18.10 -16.07
CA GLU A 326 16.93 -17.94 -15.86
C GLU A 326 17.70 -19.28 -15.84
N LEU A 327 17.05 -20.36 -15.39
CA LEU A 327 17.56 -21.73 -15.48
C LEU A 327 17.62 -22.20 -16.93
N THR A 328 16.55 -21.98 -17.72
CA THR A 328 16.53 -22.36 -19.15
C THR A 328 17.57 -21.57 -19.96
N MET A 329 17.87 -20.33 -19.55
CA MET A 329 18.95 -19.53 -20.12
C MET A 329 20.36 -19.93 -19.63
N THR A 330 20.48 -20.92 -18.74
CA THR A 330 21.75 -21.42 -18.16
C THR A 330 22.58 -20.33 -17.44
N ARG A 331 21.90 -19.30 -16.93
CA ARG A 331 22.52 -18.17 -16.21
C ARG A 331 22.70 -18.46 -14.72
N ILE A 332 21.89 -19.37 -14.17
CA ILE A 332 21.94 -19.86 -12.80
C ILE A 332 21.89 -21.38 -12.77
N GLY A 333 22.47 -22.00 -11.72
CA GLY A 333 22.38 -23.44 -11.49
C GLY A 333 21.19 -23.80 -10.59
N LEU A 334 20.52 -24.93 -10.85
CA LEU A 334 19.34 -25.35 -10.09
C LEU A 334 19.63 -25.49 -8.59
N TRP A 335 20.64 -26.27 -8.23
CA TRP A 335 20.96 -26.55 -6.83
C TRP A 335 21.39 -25.30 -6.06
N GLU A 336 22.22 -24.47 -6.68
CA GLU A 336 22.66 -23.21 -6.10
C GLU A 336 21.48 -22.26 -5.85
N THR A 337 20.55 -22.20 -6.80
CA THR A 337 19.34 -21.37 -6.70
C THR A 337 18.42 -21.86 -5.59
N VAL A 338 18.24 -23.18 -5.47
CA VAL A 338 17.44 -23.79 -4.38
C VAL A 338 18.08 -23.52 -3.03
N LEU A 339 19.41 -23.70 -2.90
CA LEU A 339 20.12 -23.42 -1.66
C LEU A 339 20.04 -21.93 -1.27
N GLU A 340 20.21 -21.01 -2.22
CA GLU A 340 20.09 -19.58 -1.94
C GLU A 340 18.66 -19.21 -1.54
N GLY A 341 17.67 -19.70 -2.27
CA GLY A 341 16.26 -19.51 -1.94
C GLY A 341 15.89 -20.09 -0.57
N LEU A 342 16.42 -21.26 -0.21
CA LEU A 342 16.22 -21.85 1.11
C LEU A 342 16.90 -21.02 2.21
N LYS A 343 18.13 -20.54 1.99
CA LYS A 343 18.81 -19.64 2.94
C LYS A 343 17.99 -18.37 3.17
N ALA A 344 17.59 -17.67 2.11
CA ALA A 344 16.77 -16.47 2.21
C ALA A 344 15.42 -16.77 2.86
N GLY A 345 14.81 -17.93 2.55
CA GLY A 345 13.56 -18.40 3.13
C GLY A 345 13.67 -18.65 4.64
N VAL A 346 14.71 -19.34 5.10
CA VAL A 346 14.95 -19.58 6.53
C VAL A 346 15.20 -18.28 7.28
N VAL A 347 16.03 -17.38 6.74
CA VAL A 347 16.33 -16.09 7.39
C VAL A 347 15.08 -15.22 7.48
N SER A 348 14.30 -15.13 6.40
CA SER A 348 13.04 -14.35 6.39
C SER A 348 11.96 -14.98 7.28
N LEU A 349 11.87 -16.32 7.33
CA LEU A 349 10.93 -17.02 8.19
C LEU A 349 11.28 -16.84 9.67
N MET A 350 12.56 -16.95 10.04
CA MET A 350 13.02 -16.66 11.41
C MET A 350 12.63 -15.24 11.83
N LEU A 351 12.94 -14.25 10.98
CA LEU A 351 12.56 -12.86 11.22
C LEU A 351 11.04 -12.68 11.39
N ALA A 352 10.25 -13.30 10.52
CA ALA A 352 8.79 -13.23 10.58
C ALA A 352 8.26 -13.86 11.87
N VAL A 353 8.68 -15.10 12.17
CA VAL A 353 8.21 -15.85 13.33
C VAL A 353 8.63 -15.17 14.62
N ASP A 354 9.87 -14.69 14.73
CA ASP A 354 10.36 -14.02 15.93
C ASP A 354 9.57 -12.74 16.23
N ILE A 355 9.36 -11.88 15.22
CA ILE A 355 8.64 -10.62 15.36
C ILE A 355 7.14 -10.88 15.53
N ASP A 356 6.53 -11.68 14.66
CA ASP A 356 5.09 -11.90 14.68
C ASP A 356 4.69 -12.64 15.96
N SER A 357 5.45 -13.66 16.39
CA SER A 357 5.14 -14.37 17.63
C SER A 357 5.25 -13.48 18.86
N TYR A 358 6.19 -12.53 18.85
CA TYR A 358 6.31 -11.54 19.91
C TYR A 358 5.08 -10.62 19.97
N PHE A 359 4.58 -10.09 18.85
CA PHE A 359 3.42 -9.20 18.90
C PHE A 359 2.08 -9.92 19.02
N TRP A 360 1.94 -11.12 18.45
CA TRP A 360 0.73 -11.94 18.53
C TRP A 360 0.63 -12.78 19.79
N GLN A 361 1.68 -12.81 20.63
CA GLN A 361 1.74 -13.56 21.89
C GLN A 361 1.49 -15.06 21.73
N GLN A 362 1.78 -15.59 20.55
CA GLN A 362 1.60 -17.00 20.19
C GLN A 362 2.60 -17.36 19.09
N TRP A 363 3.08 -18.59 19.05
CA TRP A 363 4.00 -19.04 17.99
C TRP A 363 3.29 -19.02 16.63
N ILE A 364 3.65 -18.07 15.76
CA ILE A 364 2.94 -17.86 14.50
C ILE A 364 3.83 -17.35 13.39
N TRP A 365 3.57 -17.85 12.17
CA TRP A 365 3.97 -17.21 10.93
C TRP A 365 2.72 -16.58 10.30
N ALA A 366 2.58 -15.25 10.41
CA ALA A 366 1.33 -14.57 10.05
C ALA A 366 0.97 -14.76 8.57
N GLU A 367 1.93 -14.58 7.65
CA GLU A 367 1.69 -14.77 6.22
C GLU A 367 1.38 -16.24 5.88
N GLY A 368 1.98 -17.20 6.60
CA GLY A 368 1.63 -18.62 6.47
C GLY A 368 0.18 -18.91 6.84
N ALA A 369 -0.32 -18.30 7.91
CA ALA A 369 -1.73 -18.42 8.31
C ALA A 369 -2.67 -17.75 7.29
N VAL A 370 -2.26 -16.62 6.69
CA VAL A 370 -3.00 -15.97 5.58
C VAL A 370 -3.09 -16.87 4.36
N PHE A 371 -1.97 -17.49 3.98
CA PHE A 371 -1.92 -18.42 2.87
C PHE A 371 -2.83 -19.62 3.13
N TRP A 372 -2.77 -20.21 4.31
CA TRP A 372 -3.62 -21.34 4.70
C TRP A 372 -5.11 -21.00 4.60
N PHE A 373 -5.52 -19.91 5.25
CA PHE A 373 -6.93 -19.47 5.26
C PHE A 373 -7.47 -19.16 3.85
N ASN A 374 -6.68 -18.53 2.99
CA ASN A 374 -7.19 -18.06 1.69
C ASN A 374 -7.01 -19.07 0.56
N ALA A 375 -5.84 -19.72 0.48
CA ALA A 375 -5.48 -20.60 -0.63
C ALA A 375 -5.84 -22.05 -0.35
N VAL A 376 -5.72 -22.52 0.91
CA VAL A 376 -6.01 -23.92 1.27
C VAL A 376 -7.48 -24.09 1.65
N GLU A 377 -8.02 -23.24 2.52
CA GLU A 377 -9.43 -23.33 2.94
C GLU A 377 -10.41 -22.69 1.94
N GLY A 378 -9.91 -21.95 0.93
CA GLY A 378 -10.74 -21.33 -0.10
C GLY A 378 -11.65 -20.20 0.39
N LYS A 379 -11.41 -19.64 1.58
CA LYS A 379 -12.26 -18.60 2.19
C LYS A 379 -12.26 -17.27 1.43
N SER A 380 -11.31 -17.08 0.52
CA SER A 380 -11.26 -15.91 -0.36
C SER A 380 -12.52 -15.72 -1.21
N VAL A 381 -13.25 -16.81 -1.51
CA VAL A 381 -14.52 -16.79 -2.26
C VAL A 381 -15.62 -15.98 -1.55
N ALA A 382 -15.57 -15.86 -0.23
CA ALA A 382 -16.56 -15.11 0.55
C ALA A 382 -16.54 -13.60 0.22
N TRP A 383 -15.44 -13.09 -0.33
CA TRP A 383 -15.25 -11.69 -0.73
C TRP A 383 -15.61 -11.44 -2.19
N GLY A 384 -16.30 -12.39 -2.84
CA GLY A 384 -16.76 -12.30 -4.22
C GLY A 384 -15.85 -13.04 -5.21
N VAL A 385 -16.46 -13.54 -6.29
CA VAL A 385 -15.78 -14.30 -7.35
C VAL A 385 -15.99 -13.62 -8.69
N SER A 386 -14.97 -13.63 -9.53
CA SER A 386 -15.06 -13.15 -10.91
C SER A 386 -14.40 -14.13 -11.89
N PRO A 387 -14.81 -14.12 -13.18
CA PRO A 387 -14.26 -15.01 -14.20
C PRO A 387 -12.73 -14.94 -14.33
N TRP A 388 -12.09 -16.01 -14.82
CA TRP A 388 -10.62 -16.08 -14.92
C TRP A 388 -10.02 -14.95 -15.78
N TYR A 389 -10.73 -14.51 -16.82
CA TYR A 389 -10.28 -13.47 -17.75
C TYR A 389 -10.35 -12.04 -17.19
N THR A 390 -10.96 -11.82 -16.01
CA THR A 390 -11.18 -10.49 -15.44
C THR A 390 -9.88 -9.70 -15.22
N TYR A 391 -8.76 -10.36 -14.91
CA TYR A 391 -7.47 -9.67 -14.84
C TYR A 391 -7.08 -9.05 -16.18
N TRP A 392 -7.25 -9.81 -17.27
CA TRP A 392 -6.84 -9.39 -18.60
C TRP A 392 -7.76 -8.34 -19.22
N THR A 393 -9.08 -8.47 -19.00
CA THR A 393 -10.07 -7.59 -19.63
C THR A 393 -10.35 -6.32 -18.84
N ASN A 394 -10.33 -6.39 -17.51
CA ASN A 394 -10.81 -5.29 -16.66
C ASN A 394 -9.68 -4.71 -15.80
N LEU A 395 -8.98 -5.55 -15.02
CA LEU A 395 -8.08 -5.05 -13.98
C LEU A 395 -6.75 -4.53 -14.53
N LEU A 396 -6.11 -5.23 -15.48
CA LEU A 396 -4.88 -4.77 -16.11
C LEU A 396 -5.10 -3.48 -16.93
N PRO A 397 -6.12 -3.37 -17.80
CA PRO A 397 -6.42 -2.12 -18.48
C PRO A 397 -6.70 -0.97 -17.50
N LYS A 398 -7.41 -1.25 -16.40
CA LYS A 398 -7.70 -0.27 -15.33
C LYS A 398 -6.44 0.26 -14.68
N ILE A 399 -5.51 -0.60 -14.27
CA ILE A 399 -4.31 -0.15 -13.53
C ILE A 399 -3.22 0.43 -14.42
N SER A 400 -3.12 -0.01 -15.68
CA SER A 400 -2.05 0.40 -16.59
C SER A 400 -2.45 1.51 -17.56
N GLY A 401 -3.73 1.67 -17.86
CA GLY A 401 -4.23 2.69 -18.78
C GLY A 401 -3.50 2.68 -20.13
N VAL A 402 -2.99 3.85 -20.55
CA VAL A 402 -2.25 4.03 -21.82
C VAL A 402 -0.98 3.17 -21.89
N ALA A 403 -0.41 2.75 -20.76
CA ALA A 403 0.82 1.95 -20.75
C ALA A 403 0.60 0.54 -21.32
N LEU A 404 -0.59 -0.05 -21.16
CA LEU A 404 -0.86 -1.42 -21.59
C LEU A 404 -0.74 -1.62 -23.12
N PRO A 405 -1.45 -0.87 -23.98
CA PRO A 405 -1.31 -1.04 -25.43
C PRO A 405 0.12 -0.74 -25.92
N LEU A 406 0.79 0.24 -25.31
CA LEU A 406 2.18 0.56 -25.65
C LEU A 406 3.15 -0.57 -25.24
N ALA A 407 2.89 -1.24 -24.11
CA ALA A 407 3.66 -2.40 -23.68
C ALA A 407 3.50 -3.60 -24.63
N ILE A 408 2.29 -3.82 -25.16
CA ILE A 408 2.04 -4.87 -26.17
C ILE A 408 2.88 -4.62 -27.43
N VAL A 409 2.93 -3.38 -27.89
CA VAL A 409 3.77 -3.00 -29.04
C VAL A 409 5.26 -3.27 -28.74
N ALA A 410 5.73 -3.00 -27.52
CA ALA A 410 7.12 -3.24 -27.13
C ALA A 410 7.53 -4.72 -27.20
N VAL A 411 6.59 -5.66 -27.01
CA VAL A 411 6.87 -7.11 -27.17
C VAL A 411 7.39 -7.43 -28.58
N VAL A 412 6.85 -6.75 -29.59
CA VAL A 412 7.27 -6.89 -30.98
C VAL A 412 8.56 -6.10 -31.24
N LEU A 413 8.61 -4.84 -30.79
CA LEU A 413 9.72 -3.92 -31.10
C LEU A 413 11.05 -4.29 -30.43
N GLU A 414 11.02 -4.85 -29.22
CA GLU A 414 12.21 -5.03 -28.40
C GLU A 414 12.29 -6.47 -27.84
N PRO A 415 13.05 -7.37 -28.49
CA PRO A 415 13.18 -8.76 -28.04
C PRO A 415 13.67 -8.90 -26.60
N ARG A 416 14.52 -7.96 -26.12
CA ARG A 416 15.01 -7.96 -24.73
C ARG A 416 13.88 -7.76 -23.71
N PHE A 417 12.78 -7.09 -24.09
CA PHE A 417 11.62 -6.89 -23.22
C PHE A 417 10.86 -8.19 -22.93
N ARG A 418 10.90 -9.15 -23.87
CA ARG A 418 10.21 -10.46 -23.74
C ARG A 418 10.65 -11.21 -22.49
N ARG A 419 11.93 -11.07 -22.09
CA ARG A 419 12.47 -11.65 -20.86
C ARG A 419 11.71 -11.22 -19.60
N TYR A 420 11.16 -10.01 -19.58
CA TYR A 420 10.48 -9.45 -18.41
C TYR A 420 8.96 -9.65 -18.46
N ILE A 421 8.35 -9.41 -19.62
CA ILE A 421 6.90 -9.51 -19.77
C ILE A 421 6.38 -10.95 -19.76
N LEU A 422 7.18 -11.93 -20.18
CA LEU A 422 6.75 -13.34 -20.19
C LEU A 422 6.52 -13.88 -18.76
N PRO A 423 7.47 -13.76 -17.80
CA PRO A 423 7.19 -14.12 -16.41
C PRO A 423 6.05 -13.30 -15.77
N ALA A 424 5.95 -12.01 -16.08
CA ALA A 424 4.84 -11.18 -15.58
C ALA A 424 3.48 -11.66 -16.11
N GLY A 425 3.40 -12.06 -17.38
CA GLY A 425 2.20 -12.63 -17.98
C GLY A 425 1.86 -14.01 -17.43
N ALA A 426 2.87 -14.86 -17.20
CA ALA A 426 2.69 -16.16 -16.56
C ALA A 426 2.15 -16.04 -15.13
N PHE A 427 2.68 -15.09 -14.36
CA PHE A 427 2.19 -14.75 -13.02
C PHE A 427 0.69 -14.38 -13.05
N VAL A 428 0.28 -13.44 -13.91
CA VAL A 428 -1.14 -13.05 -14.03
C VAL A 428 -2.00 -14.24 -14.49
N GLY A 429 -1.50 -15.03 -15.44
CA GLY A 429 -2.20 -16.21 -15.96
C GLY A 429 -2.44 -17.28 -14.89
N MET A 430 -1.45 -17.56 -14.04
CA MET A 430 -1.60 -18.49 -12.92
C MET A 430 -2.53 -17.93 -11.83
N TYR A 431 -2.38 -16.65 -11.49
CA TYR A 431 -3.22 -16.02 -10.46
C TYR A 431 -4.68 -15.86 -10.91
N SER A 432 -4.95 -15.81 -12.21
CA SER A 432 -6.28 -15.76 -12.81
C SER A 432 -7.19 -16.94 -12.45
N PHE A 433 -6.63 -18.09 -12.06
CA PHE A 433 -7.41 -19.27 -11.67
C PHE A 433 -8.03 -19.16 -10.27
N LEU A 434 -7.59 -18.22 -9.43
CA LEU A 434 -8.22 -17.96 -8.14
C LEU A 434 -9.57 -17.25 -8.34
N GLY A 435 -10.59 -17.70 -7.59
CA GLY A 435 -11.95 -17.18 -7.73
C GLY A 435 -12.05 -15.69 -7.41
N HIS A 436 -11.48 -15.29 -6.28
CA HIS A 436 -11.43 -13.89 -5.86
C HIS A 436 -10.33 -13.12 -6.60
N LYS A 437 -10.66 -11.92 -7.09
CA LYS A 437 -9.75 -11.11 -7.89
C LYS A 437 -9.79 -9.66 -7.46
N GLU A 438 -8.60 -9.11 -7.28
CA GLU A 438 -8.41 -7.70 -7.00
C GLU A 438 -7.16 -7.20 -7.71
N TRP A 439 -7.21 -5.97 -8.19
CA TRP A 439 -6.08 -5.38 -8.92
C TRP A 439 -4.78 -5.36 -8.08
N ARG A 440 -4.88 -5.25 -6.75
CA ARG A 440 -3.73 -5.16 -5.85
C ARG A 440 -2.85 -6.41 -5.88
N PHE A 441 -3.45 -7.59 -6.09
CA PHE A 441 -2.70 -8.85 -6.14
C PHE A 441 -1.77 -8.92 -7.36
N VAL A 442 -2.07 -8.20 -8.43
CA VAL A 442 -1.26 -8.16 -9.65
C VAL A 442 -0.47 -6.85 -9.82
N VAL A 443 -0.43 -5.98 -8.81
CA VAL A 443 0.24 -4.66 -8.90
C VAL A 443 1.73 -4.78 -9.28
N TYR A 444 2.35 -5.92 -9.00
CA TYR A 444 3.75 -6.25 -9.30
C TYR A 444 4.09 -6.25 -10.80
N VAL A 445 3.11 -6.33 -11.71
CA VAL A 445 3.37 -6.25 -13.16
C VAL A 445 3.35 -4.82 -13.70
N VAL A 446 2.80 -3.86 -12.95
CA VAL A 446 2.66 -2.46 -13.38
C VAL A 446 4.01 -1.84 -13.78
N PRO A 447 5.10 -2.00 -13.01
CA PRO A 447 6.41 -1.46 -13.41
C PRO A 447 6.94 -2.06 -14.72
N ILE A 448 6.66 -3.34 -15.00
CA ILE A 448 7.07 -3.99 -16.26
C ILE A 448 6.23 -3.48 -17.44
N LEU A 449 4.94 -3.24 -17.23
CA LEU A 449 4.08 -2.62 -18.25
C LEU A 449 4.51 -1.18 -18.55
N ASN A 450 4.90 -0.41 -17.53
CA ASN A 450 5.45 0.93 -17.71
C ASN A 450 6.77 0.91 -18.48
N LEU A 451 7.63 -0.08 -18.23
CA LEU A 451 8.84 -0.30 -19.01
C LEU A 451 8.50 -0.56 -20.48
N GLY A 452 7.54 -1.43 -20.77
CA GLY A 452 7.11 -1.69 -22.15
C GLY A 452 6.63 -0.41 -22.84
N ALA A 453 5.78 0.37 -22.18
CA ALA A 453 5.33 1.66 -22.70
C ALA A 453 6.49 2.63 -22.98
N ALA A 454 7.46 2.70 -22.06
CA ALA A 454 8.64 3.53 -22.18
C ALA A 454 9.53 3.13 -23.36
N ILE A 455 9.70 1.83 -23.60
CA ILE A 455 10.45 1.30 -24.75
C ILE A 455 9.80 1.75 -26.06
N THR A 456 8.47 1.60 -26.16
CA THR A 456 7.72 2.04 -27.36
C THR A 456 7.84 3.54 -27.58
N LEU A 457 7.67 4.36 -26.55
CA LEU A 457 7.83 5.82 -26.64
C LEU A 457 9.25 6.22 -27.04
N ALA A 458 10.27 5.62 -26.41
CA ALA A 458 11.67 5.88 -26.74
C ALA A 458 12.01 5.46 -28.18
N TRP A 459 11.42 4.36 -28.68
CA TRP A 459 11.59 3.92 -30.05
C TRP A 459 10.96 4.90 -31.05
N ILE A 460 9.75 5.41 -30.77
CA ILE A 460 9.06 6.41 -31.61
C ILE A 460 9.86 7.71 -31.66
N LEU A 461 10.33 8.20 -30.50
CA LEU A 461 11.10 9.45 -30.40
C LEU A 461 12.42 9.43 -31.19
N LYS A 462 13.01 8.25 -31.42
CA LYS A 462 14.22 8.11 -32.23
C LYS A 462 13.95 8.23 -33.74
N ARG A 463 12.69 8.17 -34.18
CA ARG A 463 12.33 8.27 -35.60
C ARG A 463 12.14 9.74 -36.02
N LYS A 464 12.72 10.11 -37.16
CA LYS A 464 12.75 11.51 -37.63
C LYS A 464 11.63 11.89 -38.61
N THR A 465 10.81 10.94 -39.07
CA THR A 465 9.76 11.24 -40.07
C THR A 465 8.62 12.03 -39.44
N LEU A 466 7.92 12.83 -40.27
CA LEU A 466 6.78 13.64 -39.82
C LEU A 466 5.67 12.79 -39.19
N ALA A 467 5.39 11.61 -39.74
CA ALA A 467 4.41 10.68 -39.20
C ALA A 467 4.73 10.25 -37.75
N TYR A 468 5.98 9.90 -37.46
CA TYR A 468 6.38 9.55 -36.09
C TYR A 468 6.40 10.74 -35.14
N ARG A 469 6.71 11.95 -35.63
CA ARG A 469 6.60 13.17 -34.84
C ARG A 469 5.14 13.47 -34.48
N ALA A 470 4.22 13.35 -35.43
CA ALA A 470 2.79 13.49 -35.19
C ALA A 470 2.29 12.42 -34.20
N LEU A 471 2.70 11.17 -34.38
CA LEU A 471 2.38 10.08 -33.45
C LEU A 471 2.92 10.37 -32.04
N ALA A 472 4.14 10.87 -31.92
CA ALA A 472 4.70 11.26 -30.63
C ALA A 472 3.84 12.35 -29.96
N VAL A 473 3.46 13.40 -30.69
CA VAL A 473 2.58 14.47 -30.16
C VAL A 473 1.25 13.88 -29.66
N VAL A 474 0.62 12.99 -30.41
CA VAL A 474 -0.63 12.31 -30.00
C VAL A 474 -0.41 11.49 -28.73
N LEU A 475 0.64 10.66 -28.67
CA LEU A 475 0.90 9.80 -27.51
C LEU A 475 1.27 10.59 -26.25
N PHE A 476 2.04 11.67 -26.38
CA PHE A 476 2.31 12.58 -25.26
C PHE A 476 1.07 13.36 -24.85
N GLY A 477 0.19 13.72 -25.79
CA GLY A 477 -1.13 14.29 -25.49
C GLY A 477 -2.00 13.33 -24.68
N LEU A 478 -2.04 12.05 -25.07
CA LEU A 478 -2.74 10.99 -24.33
C LEU A 478 -2.12 10.76 -22.94
N LEU A 479 -0.80 10.84 -22.82
CA LEU A 479 -0.10 10.70 -21.55
C LEU A 479 -0.36 11.90 -20.64
N GLY A 480 -0.39 13.12 -21.18
CA GLY A 480 -0.79 14.34 -20.48
C GLY A 480 -2.24 14.26 -20.02
N LEU A 481 -3.15 13.75 -20.85
CA LEU A 481 -4.53 13.49 -20.46
C LEU A 481 -4.62 12.45 -19.33
N SER A 482 -3.85 11.35 -19.42
CA SER A 482 -3.75 10.34 -18.35
C SER A 482 -3.27 10.95 -17.04
N PHE A 483 -2.27 11.83 -17.09
CA PHE A 483 -1.78 12.55 -15.92
C PHE A 483 -2.87 13.43 -15.30
N MET A 484 -3.62 14.20 -16.09
CA MET A 484 -4.74 15.00 -15.58
C MET A 484 -5.86 14.13 -15.00
N LEU A 485 -6.18 13.02 -15.65
CA LEU A 485 -7.14 12.04 -15.11
C LEU A 485 -6.65 11.43 -13.80
N SER A 486 -5.34 11.20 -13.64
CA SER A 486 -4.77 10.69 -12.39
C SER A 486 -5.04 11.63 -11.22
N PHE A 487 -4.89 12.94 -11.40
CA PHE A 487 -5.25 13.93 -10.38
C PHE A 487 -6.75 13.94 -10.08
N ALA A 488 -7.58 13.91 -11.12
CA ALA A 488 -9.04 13.82 -10.94
C ALA A 488 -9.45 12.54 -10.20
N GLN A 489 -8.82 11.41 -10.52
CA GLN A 489 -9.03 10.14 -9.82
C GLN A 489 -8.58 10.20 -8.36
N SER A 490 -7.51 10.92 -8.05
CA SER A 490 -7.06 11.13 -6.66
C SER A 490 -8.07 11.94 -5.84
N LEU A 491 -8.59 13.04 -6.41
CA LEU A 491 -9.64 13.87 -5.80
C LEU A 491 -10.96 13.11 -5.63
N ILE A 492 -11.37 12.32 -6.62
CA ILE A 492 -12.56 11.46 -6.48
C ILE A 492 -12.31 10.38 -5.42
N SER A 493 -11.09 9.84 -5.37
CA SER A 493 -10.75 8.78 -4.44
C SER A 493 -10.72 9.27 -2.99
N SER A 494 -10.35 10.53 -2.73
CA SER A 494 -10.38 11.12 -1.38
C SER A 494 -11.80 11.24 -0.80
N LEU A 495 -12.85 11.18 -1.62
CA LEU A 495 -14.24 11.18 -1.15
C LEU A 495 -14.71 9.83 -0.59
N ASN A 496 -13.88 8.78 -0.67
CA ASN A 496 -14.23 7.44 -0.15
C ASN A 496 -13.85 7.25 1.32
N TYR A 497 -13.58 8.33 2.07
CA TYR A 497 -13.21 8.25 3.49
C TYR A 497 -14.17 9.00 4.44
N PRO A 498 -15.50 8.83 4.32
CA PRO A 498 -16.46 9.56 5.14
C PRO A 498 -16.26 9.33 6.66
N GLY A 499 -15.86 8.14 7.11
CA GLY A 499 -15.58 7.88 8.53
C GLY A 499 -14.45 8.76 9.08
N GLY A 500 -13.32 8.84 8.38
CA GLY A 500 -12.21 9.71 8.80
C GLY A 500 -12.60 11.19 8.84
N HIS A 501 -13.42 11.63 7.87
CA HIS A 501 -13.99 12.98 7.87
C HIS A 501 -14.97 13.19 9.03
N ALA A 502 -15.82 12.22 9.34
CA ALA A 502 -16.78 12.28 10.43
C ALA A 502 -16.10 12.36 11.80
N LEU A 503 -15.04 11.59 12.03
CA LEU A 503 -14.26 11.66 13.28
C LEU A 503 -13.63 13.04 13.47
N ARG A 504 -12.99 13.57 12.42
CA ARG A 504 -12.44 14.93 12.45
C ARG A 504 -13.52 15.96 12.73
N ARG A 505 -14.67 15.84 12.07
CA ARG A 505 -15.77 16.79 12.18
C ARG A 505 -16.43 16.76 13.56
N LEU A 506 -16.57 15.58 14.16
CA LEU A 506 -17.01 15.42 15.55
C LEU A 506 -16.15 16.24 16.51
N HIS A 507 -14.82 16.20 16.36
CA HIS A 507 -13.93 17.00 17.20
C HIS A 507 -14.06 18.50 16.93
N GLU A 508 -14.24 18.92 15.68
CA GLU A 508 -14.46 20.32 15.36
C GLU A 508 -15.75 20.88 15.97
N LEU A 509 -16.80 20.04 16.10
CA LEU A 509 -18.09 20.42 16.66
C LEU A 509 -18.09 20.42 18.20
N GLU A 510 -17.58 19.36 18.82
CA GLU A 510 -17.89 19.05 20.23
C GLU A 510 -16.69 19.21 21.18
N LEU A 511 -15.46 19.39 20.68
CA LEU A 511 -14.27 19.52 21.54
C LEU A 511 -14.28 20.76 22.43
N ARG A 512 -15.00 21.82 22.04
CA ARG A 512 -15.18 23.03 22.88
C ARG A 512 -16.26 22.85 23.94
N ARG A 513 -17.16 21.89 23.76
CA ARG A 513 -18.34 21.67 24.61
C ARG A 513 -18.10 20.58 25.64
N PHE A 514 -17.40 19.52 25.25
CA PHE A 514 -17.12 18.37 26.10
C PHE A 514 -15.65 18.31 26.48
N SER A 515 -15.38 18.42 27.78
CA SER A 515 -14.06 18.11 28.35
C SER A 515 -13.76 16.60 28.30
N ALA A 516 -14.80 15.77 28.34
CA ALA A 516 -14.76 14.31 28.28
C ALA A 516 -15.92 13.79 27.42
N ALA A 517 -15.65 12.80 26.56
CA ALA A 517 -16.68 12.15 25.75
C ALA A 517 -16.33 10.68 25.46
N THR A 518 -17.34 9.82 25.40
CA THR A 518 -17.19 8.42 24.96
C THR A 518 -17.86 8.27 23.60
N VAL A 519 -17.09 7.90 22.59
CA VAL A 519 -17.50 7.83 21.18
C VAL A 519 -17.53 6.37 20.73
N HIS A 520 -18.65 5.93 20.19
CA HIS A 520 -18.73 4.67 19.46
C HIS A 520 -18.45 4.90 17.98
N ILE A 521 -17.62 4.04 17.38
CA ILE A 521 -17.28 4.04 15.97
C ILE A 521 -17.83 2.76 15.36
N ASP A 522 -18.82 2.89 14.48
CA ASP A 522 -19.36 1.73 13.78
C ASP A 522 -18.37 1.14 12.76
N GLY A 523 -18.64 -0.09 12.34
CA GLY A 523 -17.82 -0.79 11.35
C GLY A 523 -17.66 0.01 10.06
N ALA A 524 -18.74 0.64 9.56
CA ALA A 524 -18.67 1.44 8.33
C ALA A 524 -17.76 2.67 8.47
N ALA A 525 -17.77 3.38 9.61
CA ALA A 525 -16.85 4.48 9.89
C ALA A 525 -15.41 3.99 10.02
N ALA A 526 -15.19 2.85 10.71
CA ALA A 526 -13.89 2.21 10.83
C ALA A 526 -13.30 1.82 9.47
N GLU A 527 -14.11 1.22 8.59
CA GLU A 527 -13.71 0.80 7.24
C GLU A 527 -13.45 1.98 6.29
N THR A 528 -13.99 3.16 6.62
CA THR A 528 -13.93 4.37 5.78
C THR A 528 -13.09 5.50 6.38
N GLY A 529 -12.07 5.17 7.18
CA GLY A 529 -10.99 6.11 7.50
C GLY A 529 -10.89 6.56 8.95
N CYS A 530 -11.74 6.06 9.86
CA CYS A 530 -11.49 6.21 11.29
C CYS A 530 -10.26 5.37 11.69
N SER A 531 -9.22 6.03 12.21
CA SER A 531 -8.00 5.39 12.71
C SER A 531 -7.65 5.94 14.10
N ARG A 532 -6.79 5.22 14.86
CA ARG A 532 -6.34 5.70 16.17
C ARG A 532 -5.50 6.99 16.07
N PHE A 533 -4.87 7.24 14.92
CA PHE A 533 -4.26 8.53 14.63
C PHE A 533 -5.26 9.69 14.54
N GLY A 534 -6.54 9.43 14.29
CA GLY A 534 -7.59 10.44 14.32
C GLY A 534 -8.10 10.74 15.74
N GLU A 535 -7.80 9.91 16.73
CA GLU A 535 -8.31 10.03 18.09
C GLU A 535 -7.58 11.12 18.89
N ILE A 536 -8.31 11.81 19.76
CA ILE A 536 -7.75 12.84 20.63
C ILE A 536 -7.30 12.20 21.94
N GLY A 537 -6.01 12.31 22.23
CA GLY A 537 -5.48 12.13 23.60
C GLY A 537 -4.84 10.80 23.94
N SER A 538 -3.97 10.23 23.08
CA SER A 538 -3.37 8.92 23.38
C SER A 538 -2.29 8.91 24.48
N VAL A 539 -1.63 10.03 24.85
CA VAL A 539 -0.56 9.99 25.88
C VAL A 539 -0.46 11.21 26.81
N LEU A 540 -0.72 12.44 26.35
CA LEU A 540 -0.42 13.67 27.13
C LEU A 540 -1.59 14.26 27.95
N THR A 541 -2.81 13.76 27.78
CA THR A 541 -4.01 14.25 28.48
C THR A 541 -4.35 13.48 29.75
N LYS A 542 -3.60 12.44 30.11
CA LYS A 542 -3.81 11.63 31.33
C LYS A 542 -3.59 12.39 32.66
N LEU A 543 -3.19 13.66 32.60
CA LEU A 543 -3.15 14.56 33.75
C LEU A 543 -4.52 15.20 34.07
N ASN A 544 -5.51 15.14 33.17
CA ASN A 544 -6.87 15.61 33.41
C ASN A 544 -7.87 14.43 33.49
N GLN A 545 -8.67 14.42 34.55
CA GLN A 545 -9.46 13.30 35.05
C GLN A 545 -10.73 12.93 34.25
N ASN A 546 -10.68 12.91 32.90
CA ASN A 546 -11.56 12.10 32.02
C ASN A 546 -11.30 12.49 30.55
N PRO A 547 -10.40 11.80 29.81
CA PRO A 547 -10.17 12.11 28.40
C PRO A 547 -11.27 11.52 27.51
N TRP A 548 -11.32 12.01 26.27
CA TRP A 548 -12.11 11.40 25.20
C TRP A 548 -11.71 9.92 25.02
N SER A 549 -12.69 9.02 24.88
CA SER A 549 -12.48 7.58 24.71
C SER A 549 -13.26 7.07 23.50
N TYR A 550 -12.66 6.17 22.73
CA TYR A 550 -13.22 5.64 21.48
C TYR A 550 -13.40 4.14 21.61
N SER A 551 -14.52 3.60 21.14
CA SER A 551 -14.80 2.17 21.14
C SER A 551 -15.36 1.74 19.80
N LYS A 552 -14.86 0.63 19.26
CA LYS A 552 -15.37 -0.02 18.05
C LYS A 552 -16.06 -1.34 18.38
N ASP A 553 -16.64 -1.47 19.57
CA ASP A 553 -17.21 -2.74 20.01
C ASP A 553 -18.41 -3.13 19.14
N GLU A 554 -18.18 -4.10 18.26
CA GLU A 554 -19.14 -4.63 17.28
C GLU A 554 -20.11 -5.65 17.89
N SER A 555 -19.98 -5.98 19.19
CA SER A 555 -20.85 -6.95 19.86
C SER A 555 -22.24 -6.40 20.21
N HIS A 556 -22.42 -5.09 20.15
CA HIS A 556 -23.70 -4.45 20.43
C HIS A 556 -24.76 -4.87 19.40
N THR A 557 -25.86 -5.39 19.92
CA THR A 557 -27.04 -5.75 19.11
C THR A 557 -28.25 -4.92 19.51
N ASP A 558 -28.33 -4.52 20.78
CA ASP A 558 -29.48 -3.81 21.31
C ASP A 558 -29.22 -2.32 21.46
N ARG A 559 -30.27 -1.52 21.28
CA ARG A 559 -30.23 -0.06 21.42
C ARG A 559 -29.68 0.39 22.78
N HIS A 560 -30.00 -0.34 23.85
CA HIS A 560 -29.58 -0.01 25.20
C HIS A 560 -28.07 -0.09 25.39
N ASP A 561 -27.38 -0.93 24.64
CA ASP A 561 -25.94 -1.09 24.78
C ASP A 561 -25.19 0.17 24.34
N TYR A 562 -25.80 0.94 23.44
CA TYR A 562 -25.25 2.20 22.95
C TYR A 562 -25.44 3.36 23.94
N LEU A 563 -26.33 3.21 24.93
CA LEU A 563 -26.62 4.27 25.89
C LEU A 563 -25.41 4.60 26.77
N LYS A 564 -24.37 3.77 26.84
CA LYS A 564 -23.11 4.12 27.53
C LYS A 564 -22.27 5.17 26.78
N TYR A 565 -22.56 5.42 25.50
CA TYR A 565 -21.83 6.38 24.67
C TYR A 565 -22.46 7.77 24.68
N THR A 566 -21.62 8.78 24.64
CA THR A 566 -22.03 10.18 24.47
C THR A 566 -22.28 10.51 23.00
N HIS A 567 -21.47 9.95 22.10
CA HIS A 567 -21.51 10.22 20.67
C HIS A 567 -21.39 8.92 19.86
N LEU A 568 -22.01 8.90 18.69
CA LEU A 568 -21.92 7.78 17.73
C LEU A 568 -21.46 8.32 16.38
N LEU A 569 -20.54 7.60 15.75
CA LEU A 569 -20.32 7.64 14.30
C LEU A 569 -20.98 6.39 13.74
N THR A 570 -22.07 6.56 13.00
CA THR A 570 -22.90 5.43 12.56
C THR A 570 -23.39 5.62 11.13
N SER A 571 -23.47 4.53 10.39
CA SER A 571 -24.13 4.40 9.08
C SER A 571 -25.64 4.13 9.19
N GLN A 572 -26.15 3.91 10.42
CA GLN A 572 -27.55 3.55 10.69
C GLN A 572 -28.22 4.55 11.65
N PRO A 573 -28.45 5.80 11.23
CA PRO A 573 -28.99 6.83 12.13
C PRO A 573 -30.41 6.51 12.63
N GLU A 574 -31.22 5.85 11.80
CA GLU A 574 -32.61 5.50 12.14
C GLU A 574 -32.71 4.54 13.34
N PHE A 575 -31.71 3.68 13.54
CA PHE A 575 -31.67 2.75 14.66
C PHE A 575 -31.50 3.48 16.01
N HIS A 576 -30.84 4.64 16.01
CA HIS A 576 -30.50 5.39 17.22
C HIS A 576 -31.36 6.63 17.47
N LYS A 577 -32.32 6.95 16.58
CA LYS A 577 -33.06 8.22 16.58
C LYS A 577 -33.80 8.59 17.86
N TYR A 578 -34.12 7.61 18.70
CA TYR A 578 -34.87 7.81 19.95
C TYR A 578 -33.97 8.25 21.11
N ASP A 579 -32.71 7.84 21.13
CA ASP A 579 -31.77 8.18 22.22
C ASP A 579 -30.68 9.16 21.79
N PHE A 580 -30.50 9.33 20.48
CA PHE A 580 -29.47 10.19 19.90
C PHE A 580 -30.06 11.16 18.88
N GLN A 581 -29.61 12.42 18.93
CA GLN A 581 -29.84 13.42 17.91
C GLN A 581 -28.74 13.41 16.85
N ILE A 582 -29.12 13.65 15.60
CA ILE A 582 -28.16 13.84 14.50
C ILE A 582 -27.59 15.26 14.60
N LEU A 583 -26.26 15.36 14.65
CA LEU A 583 -25.54 16.62 14.59
C LEU A 583 -25.22 17.01 13.15
N GLU A 584 -24.62 16.09 12.39
CA GLU A 584 -24.17 16.33 11.02
C GLU A 584 -24.17 15.01 10.23
N GLN A 585 -24.43 15.10 8.93
CA GLN A 585 -24.29 14.00 7.97
C GLN A 585 -23.03 14.24 7.14
N VAL A 586 -22.16 13.23 7.09
CA VAL A 586 -20.96 13.24 6.26
C VAL A 586 -21.19 12.42 5.01
N ASP A 587 -21.09 13.10 3.88
CA ASP A 587 -21.27 12.48 2.58
C ASP A 587 -20.00 11.72 2.13
N GLY A 588 -20.21 10.58 1.47
CA GLY A 588 -19.19 9.84 0.76
C GLY A 588 -19.48 9.76 -0.73
N PHE A 589 -18.54 9.26 -1.52
CA PHE A 589 -18.71 9.04 -2.95
C PHE A 589 -19.84 8.03 -3.22
N ALA A 590 -20.86 8.43 -3.99
CA ALA A 590 -22.01 7.60 -4.37
C ALA A 590 -21.93 7.13 -5.83
N GLY A 591 -21.33 7.94 -6.70
CA GLY A 591 -21.24 7.60 -8.11
C GLY A 591 -20.87 8.78 -8.99
N ILE A 592 -20.95 8.52 -10.28
CA ILE A 592 -20.73 9.51 -11.32
C ILE A 592 -22.00 9.60 -12.16
N GLU A 593 -22.57 10.80 -12.26
CA GLU A 593 -23.75 11.07 -13.06
C GLU A 593 -23.37 11.85 -14.32
N ARG A 594 -23.97 11.49 -15.45
CA ARG A 594 -23.77 12.21 -16.71
C ARG A 594 -24.76 13.37 -16.78
N VAL A 595 -24.23 14.57 -16.96
CA VAL A 595 -25.09 15.75 -17.14
C VAL A 595 -25.51 15.81 -18.61
N PRO A 596 -26.82 15.96 -18.91
CA PRO A 596 -27.28 16.11 -20.28
C PRO A 596 -26.64 17.34 -20.96
N LEU A 597 -26.17 17.16 -22.20
CA LEU A 597 -25.47 18.20 -22.97
C LEU A 597 -26.31 19.50 -23.13
N GLY A 598 -27.64 19.37 -23.17
CA GLY A 598 -28.55 20.52 -23.24
C GLY A 598 -28.46 21.45 -22.02
N GLN A 599 -28.27 20.88 -20.82
CA GLN A 599 -28.12 21.62 -19.57
C GLN A 599 -26.76 22.31 -19.48
N ILE A 600 -25.71 21.68 -20.01
CA ILE A 600 -24.36 22.28 -20.06
C ILE A 600 -24.35 23.47 -21.03
N LYS A 601 -25.00 23.34 -22.19
CA LYS A 601 -25.05 24.39 -23.21
C LYS A 601 -25.72 25.67 -22.71
N SER A 602 -26.72 25.57 -21.82
CA SER A 602 -27.37 26.73 -21.20
C SER A 602 -26.61 27.27 -19.98
N SER A 603 -26.04 26.40 -19.15
CA SER A 603 -25.45 26.78 -17.86
C SER A 603 -24.02 27.31 -18.01
N CYS A 604 -23.22 26.71 -18.90
CA CYS A 604 -21.78 26.98 -18.97
C CYS A 604 -21.42 28.40 -19.43
N PRO A 605 -22.07 29.01 -20.44
CA PRO A 605 -21.82 30.41 -20.80
C PRO A 605 -22.13 31.39 -19.65
N ALA A 606 -23.16 31.11 -18.87
CA ALA A 606 -23.54 31.90 -17.69
C ALA A 606 -22.61 31.68 -16.49
N ALA A 607 -21.98 30.51 -16.38
CA ALA A 607 -20.94 30.23 -15.39
C ALA A 607 -19.66 31.03 -15.68
N PHE A 608 -19.23 31.03 -16.95
CA PHE A 608 -18.05 31.76 -17.41
C PHE A 608 -18.24 33.28 -17.30
N SER A 609 -19.42 33.81 -17.61
CA SER A 609 -19.68 35.26 -17.47
C SER A 609 -19.67 35.73 -16.02
N ARG A 610 -20.17 34.91 -15.07
CA ARG A 610 -20.08 35.19 -13.62
C ARG A 610 -18.65 35.16 -13.13
N VAL A 611 -17.89 34.13 -13.49
CA VAL A 611 -16.48 34.01 -13.09
C VAL A 611 -15.60 35.11 -13.68
N ALA A 612 -15.85 35.56 -14.91
CA ALA A 612 -15.14 36.69 -15.49
C ALA A 612 -15.37 38.01 -14.74
N GLY A 613 -16.52 38.17 -14.06
CA GLY A 613 -16.82 39.31 -13.18
C GLY A 613 -16.25 39.17 -11.77
N ASP A 614 -16.29 37.97 -11.19
CA ASP A 614 -15.95 37.71 -9.77
C ASP A 614 -14.49 37.27 -9.54
N LEU A 615 -13.66 37.23 -10.59
CA LEU A 615 -12.23 36.86 -10.51
C LEU A 615 -11.41 37.80 -9.61
N VAL A 616 -11.98 38.95 -9.24
CA VAL A 616 -11.40 39.96 -8.34
C VAL A 616 -11.72 39.70 -6.86
N SER A 617 -12.78 38.94 -6.52
CA SER A 617 -13.25 38.77 -5.12
C SER A 617 -13.05 37.37 -4.52
N ASP A 618 -13.38 36.28 -5.22
CA ASP A 618 -13.53 34.94 -4.60
C ASP A 618 -12.36 33.98 -4.83
N GLY A 619 -11.32 34.43 -5.54
CA GLY A 619 -10.10 33.66 -5.79
C GLY A 619 -10.25 32.53 -6.82
N LEU A 620 -9.14 32.21 -7.49
CA LEU A 620 -9.10 31.29 -8.63
C LEU A 620 -9.67 29.88 -8.32
N SER A 621 -9.55 29.41 -7.08
CA SER A 621 -10.02 28.07 -6.71
C SER A 621 -11.55 27.96 -6.66
N ALA A 622 -12.25 28.98 -6.17
CA ALA A 622 -13.71 28.99 -6.10
C ALA A 622 -14.32 29.08 -7.51
N ALA A 623 -13.77 29.97 -8.33
CA ALA A 623 -14.09 30.13 -9.74
C ALA A 623 -13.96 28.81 -10.52
N VAL A 624 -12.83 28.10 -10.38
CA VAL A 624 -12.60 26.81 -11.06
C VAL A 624 -13.59 25.74 -10.59
N LYS A 625 -13.89 25.67 -9.29
CA LYS A 625 -14.89 24.72 -8.77
C LYS A 625 -16.29 24.99 -9.32
N GLN A 626 -16.67 26.26 -9.43
CA GLN A 626 -17.99 26.66 -9.92
C GLN A 626 -18.15 26.38 -11.41
N VAL A 627 -17.15 26.72 -12.22
CA VAL A 627 -17.12 26.36 -13.65
C VAL A 627 -17.14 24.85 -13.82
N TRP A 628 -16.36 24.09 -13.05
CA TRP A 628 -16.40 22.63 -13.12
C TRP A 628 -17.78 22.07 -12.79
N LYS A 629 -18.45 22.59 -11.75
CA LYS A 629 -19.78 22.12 -11.33
C LYS A 629 -20.84 22.34 -12.42
N GLU A 630 -20.79 23.48 -13.09
CA GLU A 630 -21.82 23.88 -14.06
C GLU A 630 -21.51 23.47 -15.52
N CYS A 631 -20.23 23.29 -15.86
CA CYS A 631 -19.78 22.97 -17.22
C CYS A 631 -19.32 21.51 -17.40
N SER A 632 -19.08 20.75 -16.33
CA SER A 632 -18.57 19.39 -16.48
C SER A 632 -19.66 18.46 -17.05
N PRO A 633 -19.35 17.66 -18.09
CA PRO A 633 -20.25 16.62 -18.59
C PRO A 633 -20.48 15.47 -17.59
N VAL A 634 -19.72 15.50 -16.49
CA VAL A 634 -19.65 14.45 -15.49
C VAL A 634 -19.71 15.10 -14.10
N GLN A 635 -20.78 14.83 -13.35
CA GLN A 635 -20.93 15.27 -11.97
C GLN A 635 -20.63 14.13 -11.01
N ILE A 636 -19.92 14.46 -9.93
CA ILE A 636 -19.66 13.54 -8.84
C ILE A 636 -20.88 13.59 -7.93
N ARG A 637 -21.56 12.44 -7.78
CA ARG A 637 -22.65 12.29 -6.82
C ARG A 637 -22.06 11.84 -5.49
N THR A 638 -22.40 12.55 -4.43
CA THR A 638 -22.11 12.16 -3.05
C THR A 638 -23.42 11.90 -2.33
N GLU A 639 -23.40 11.02 -1.32
CA GLU A 639 -24.57 10.70 -0.50
C GLU A 639 -24.15 10.48 0.95
N GLY A 640 -25.09 10.64 1.88
CA GLY A 640 -24.84 10.40 3.30
C GLY A 640 -24.36 8.99 3.54
N ARG A 641 -23.16 8.87 4.14
CA ARG A 641 -22.58 7.57 4.47
C ARG A 641 -22.42 7.38 5.97
N ILE A 642 -22.01 8.42 6.69
CA ILE A 642 -21.78 8.38 8.13
C ILE A 642 -22.46 9.57 8.77
N TRP A 643 -23.21 9.32 9.84
CA TRP A 643 -23.88 10.32 10.64
C TRP A 643 -23.15 10.48 11.98
N ILE A 644 -22.97 11.74 12.36
CA ILE A 644 -22.45 12.12 13.67
C ILE A 644 -23.66 12.32 14.57
N MET A 645 -23.79 11.53 15.61
CA MET A 645 -24.92 11.59 16.54
C MET A 645 -24.47 11.81 17.97
N ARG A 646 -25.32 12.45 18.77
CA ARG A 646 -25.08 12.76 20.18
C ARG A 646 -26.27 12.33 21.03
N ARG A 647 -26.00 11.70 22.18
CA ARG A 647 -27.04 11.23 23.09
C ARG A 647 -27.84 12.41 23.65
N PHE A 648 -29.16 12.28 23.75
CA PHE A 648 -29.98 13.27 24.44
C PHE A 648 -29.55 13.36 25.92
N GLY A 649 -29.42 14.58 26.44
CA GLY A 649 -29.01 14.81 27.83
C GLY A 649 -27.57 14.37 28.16
N ALA A 650 -26.67 14.36 27.18
CA ALA A 650 -25.25 14.03 27.41
C ALA A 650 -24.44 15.13 28.09
N GLU A 651 -24.93 16.38 28.09
CA GLU A 651 -24.26 17.58 28.61
C GLU A 651 -24.24 17.69 30.13
#